data_AF-A0A8T5KSV9-F1
#
_entry.id   AF-A0A8T5KSV9-F1
#
_cell.length_a   1.000
_cell.length_b   1.000
_cell.length_c   1.000
_cell.angle_alpha   90.00
_cell.angle_beta   90.00
_cell.angle_gamma   90.00
#
_symmetry.space_group_name_H-M   'P 1'
#
loop_
_entity.id
_entity.type
_entity.pdbx_description
1 polymer ?
#
loop_
_entity_poly.entity_id
_entity_poly.type
_entity_poly.pdbx_seq_one_letter_code
_entity_poly.pdbx_strand_id
1 'polypeptide(L)'
;MKFKFILLAFILLLIPLVQAAAPGSLLITPDDENMSLSNNITFFCNGTDDGNVFSLSLYHNMNGTFALNQTKTIMELETDDSTTVLCHFNNTYTCESGDVGTNSSTDFVQSKFIRGIRVNDSDTLYYHVLNNIEYEQGTIEFWVNISDVDPLTTNDIMLFDTSGETQDALEIFVDLGTLHFKFYDNEESESSSSTNVDYWGQNEWHHVTARWDYNSGVGPSGEIVQVLSDGTYIDEDFPAEDGCVVGNLGSYFYLGSRDDGLLQKGVIIDELRISNTVRTGIEINNSYLKGVNDYSSASANWTIYGTQGTFIWNCLVMDNESQVTFNTTNYTFTLDYDLPPAVNSISLSPSTEAEIDPGVTINFTAAIQDAVGVHSALLEYKYDVDWTNVSMTNVSNSLWNATVTTVSSERTYYYRIWANDSSGAINVTPTYNVNVTNDYTWTRSPVTLEAYGLIASVNNVGLIRLNNTGDDTLIFTLTDDWPIVDVYYNTTNPFALTNGSVMDVNVTATFAASDGVNNMTINISAVPSPIGKTASPTSQTTVATINSYSGGPYLDVNIVSIPTTINQSTNYVSLNATVKNIGNETAENLWFNWSLPTGWTNTSGNETMYIGNISSQTTNSNDLLVNISYLAESGVITVCVNASTNNNVTGSDCSNVQVQCSYTDDVCGTGCVYTNDDDCSVQTITITGSGGVDAIATGAASITIIEYEITVNSPSIVDVNRGDVANFTVSVRNKGKNTVIDDITLSIDGHSQSFTKIDPEEIDDLTYNQKKEFEVWLTVPNYTAYGNYTLKLSVNGDAHEVNTTSNITHMTAPTNLVLIVHSATEQETRNLFASAEKNVQEMIDSKLNTCYVSDLLEKARISLDGLDFDTTNVLSKEIIDIRNKAFEVFSLLERVKRDMDEASIHEIGHIETEKMYSLAALAFERGDYERAEERINNAILASSIEISGQLITAKFLQNYSGIILGIVVLAIATSFFGRRRIKWVVTRKRITFLGKEENVIRNLMKDLQMKHFEKREMGKGEYDQNIFDYESRLAGIEKERARLISNQIKTFRPGRYMKNMEREKKHITELMAENQRKYFELGKVNKTEYEERMNELRSELAEIEKN
;
A
#
# COMPACT_ATOMS: atom_id res chain seq x y z
N MET A 1 -39.44 -51.77 -9.51
CA MET A 1 -39.22 -51.20 -10.86
C MET A 1 -39.82 -49.80 -11.09
N LYS A 2 -40.83 -49.34 -10.32
CA LYS A 2 -41.44 -47.99 -10.48
C LYS A 2 -40.76 -46.85 -9.68
N PHE A 3 -39.77 -47.16 -8.84
CA PHE A 3 -39.01 -46.16 -8.08
C PHE A 3 -37.89 -45.50 -8.89
N LYS A 4 -37.34 -46.19 -9.91
CA LYS A 4 -36.32 -45.63 -10.82
C LYS A 4 -36.89 -44.65 -11.84
N PHE A 5 -38.17 -44.78 -12.23
CA PHE A 5 -38.83 -43.83 -13.14
C PHE A 5 -39.29 -42.55 -12.45
N ILE A 6 -39.62 -42.61 -11.16
CA ILE A 6 -39.94 -41.41 -10.38
C ILE A 6 -38.65 -40.65 -10.05
N LEU A 7 -37.52 -41.34 -9.80
CA LEU A 7 -36.22 -40.69 -9.65
C LEU A 7 -35.72 -40.06 -10.98
N LEU A 8 -35.95 -40.72 -12.12
CA LEU A 8 -35.63 -40.14 -13.44
C LEU A 8 -36.52 -38.93 -13.75
N ALA A 9 -37.81 -38.96 -13.37
CA ALA A 9 -38.72 -37.83 -13.53
C ALA A 9 -38.51 -36.72 -12.49
N PHE A 10 -37.94 -37.02 -11.31
CA PHE A 10 -37.53 -36.03 -10.31
C PHE A 10 -36.22 -35.36 -10.73
N ILE A 11 -35.31 -36.07 -11.39
CA ILE A 11 -34.09 -35.51 -12.00
C ILE A 11 -34.42 -34.70 -13.28
N LEU A 12 -35.53 -34.99 -13.96
CA LEU A 12 -36.03 -34.20 -15.10
C LEU A 12 -36.97 -33.03 -14.71
N LEU A 13 -37.40 -32.92 -13.45
CA LEU A 13 -38.22 -31.80 -12.93
C LEU A 13 -37.50 -30.98 -11.84
N LEU A 14 -36.31 -31.42 -11.42
CA LEU A 14 -35.26 -30.66 -10.76
C LEU A 14 -34.03 -30.58 -11.68
N ILE A 15 -34.26 -30.44 -12.98
CA ILE A 15 -33.36 -29.53 -13.67
C ILE A 15 -33.67 -28.21 -12.95
N PRO A 16 -32.70 -27.50 -12.35
CA PRO A 16 -32.91 -26.08 -12.14
C PRO A 16 -33.46 -25.52 -13.47
N LEU A 17 -34.10 -24.35 -13.51
CA LEU A 17 -33.88 -23.59 -14.75
C LEU A 17 -32.36 -23.65 -14.91
N VAL A 18 -31.85 -24.35 -15.94
CA VAL A 18 -30.45 -24.20 -16.29
C VAL A 18 -30.43 -22.72 -16.59
N GLN A 19 -30.08 -21.94 -15.58
CA GLN A 19 -29.55 -20.63 -15.78
C GLN A 19 -28.40 -20.95 -16.72
N ALA A 20 -28.55 -20.54 -17.98
CA ALA A 20 -27.58 -20.82 -19.03
C ALA A 20 -26.22 -20.56 -18.41
N ALA A 21 -25.29 -21.51 -18.58
CA ALA A 21 -24.05 -21.43 -17.83
C ALA A 21 -23.39 -20.11 -18.20
N ALA A 22 -23.11 -19.25 -17.21
CA ALA A 22 -22.56 -17.93 -17.51
C ALA A 22 -21.34 -18.06 -18.45
N PRO A 23 -21.16 -17.12 -19.39
CA PRO A 23 -20.19 -17.29 -20.45
C PRO A 23 -18.78 -17.47 -19.88
N GLY A 24 -17.97 -18.28 -20.56
CA GLY A 24 -16.55 -18.42 -20.27
C GLY A 24 -15.73 -17.29 -20.90
N SER A 25 -14.76 -16.76 -20.15
CA SER A 25 -13.78 -15.78 -20.63
C SER A 25 -12.36 -16.33 -20.51
N LEU A 26 -11.62 -16.30 -21.61
CA LEU A 26 -10.24 -16.77 -21.71
C LEU A 26 -9.33 -15.66 -22.24
N LEU A 27 -8.34 -15.27 -21.44
CA LEU A 27 -7.29 -14.33 -21.83
C LEU A 27 -6.21 -15.09 -22.61
N ILE A 28 -5.82 -14.58 -23.78
CA ILE A 28 -4.87 -15.25 -24.67
C ILE A 28 -3.56 -14.48 -24.78
N THR A 29 -3.59 -13.19 -25.08
CA THR A 29 -2.39 -12.33 -25.09
C THR A 29 -2.72 -10.91 -24.62
N PRO A 30 -1.80 -10.19 -23.99
CA PRO A 30 -0.50 -10.67 -23.49
C PRO A 30 -0.68 -11.70 -22.35
N ASP A 31 0.23 -12.66 -22.25
CA ASP A 31 0.23 -13.64 -21.15
C ASP A 31 0.34 -12.94 -19.78
N ASP A 32 -0.03 -13.62 -18.70
CA ASP A 32 0.20 -13.10 -17.35
C ASP A 32 1.70 -12.90 -17.09
N GLU A 33 2.04 -11.80 -16.43
CA GLU A 33 3.41 -11.31 -16.20
C GLU A 33 4.22 -11.04 -17.49
N ASN A 34 3.57 -10.87 -18.64
CA ASN A 34 4.25 -10.60 -19.89
C ASN A 34 5.02 -9.26 -19.87
N MET A 35 6.26 -9.28 -20.34
CA MET A 35 7.08 -8.08 -20.52
C MET A 35 7.19 -7.72 -22.00
N SER A 36 6.81 -6.50 -22.35
CA SER A 36 6.92 -5.95 -23.70
C SER A 36 7.99 -4.87 -23.75
N LEU A 37 8.89 -5.00 -24.73
CA LEU A 37 9.89 -3.98 -25.09
C LEU A 37 9.35 -2.97 -26.12
N SER A 38 8.05 -3.02 -26.41
CA SER A 38 7.36 -2.12 -27.32
C SER A 38 6.38 -1.23 -26.56
N ASN A 39 6.13 -0.03 -27.07
CA ASN A 39 5.10 0.87 -26.54
C ASN A 39 3.68 0.51 -27.01
N ASN A 40 3.53 -0.51 -27.86
CA ASN A 40 2.24 -1.06 -28.25
C ASN A 40 2.05 -2.47 -27.68
N ILE A 41 0.80 -2.79 -27.36
CA ILE A 41 0.42 -4.10 -26.84
C ILE A 41 -0.90 -4.53 -27.48
N THR A 42 -0.96 -5.79 -27.92
CA THR A 42 -2.16 -6.39 -28.50
C THR A 42 -2.81 -7.31 -27.49
N PHE A 43 -4.01 -6.94 -27.08
CA PHE A 43 -4.90 -7.74 -26.26
C PHE A 43 -5.70 -8.69 -27.16
N PHE A 44 -5.82 -9.95 -26.76
CA PHE A 44 -6.61 -10.96 -27.43
C PHE A 44 -7.31 -11.83 -26.37
N CYS A 45 -8.63 -11.91 -26.44
CA CYS A 45 -9.42 -12.81 -25.60
C CYS A 45 -10.44 -13.59 -26.41
N ASN A 46 -10.78 -14.76 -25.90
CA ASN A 46 -11.83 -15.63 -26.40
C ASN A 46 -12.96 -15.73 -25.38
N GLY A 47 -14.20 -15.65 -25.86
CA GLY A 47 -15.41 -15.96 -25.11
C GLY A 47 -15.99 -17.28 -25.58
N THR A 48 -16.59 -18.04 -24.67
CA THR A 48 -17.33 -19.26 -25.00
C THR A 48 -18.64 -19.31 -24.26
N ASP A 49 -19.71 -19.79 -24.88
CA ASP A 49 -21.03 -19.84 -24.26
C ASP A 49 -21.89 -20.96 -24.87
N ASP A 50 -22.94 -21.41 -24.17
CA ASP A 50 -23.88 -22.43 -24.67
C ASP A 50 -25.08 -21.84 -25.44
N GLY A 51 -25.37 -20.55 -25.29
CA GLY A 51 -26.44 -19.78 -25.95
C GLY A 51 -25.97 -18.85 -27.08
N ASN A 52 -24.74 -18.30 -26.97
CA ASN A 52 -23.89 -17.59 -27.96
C ASN A 52 -23.20 -16.39 -27.30
N VAL A 53 -21.95 -16.10 -27.70
CA VAL A 53 -21.25 -14.89 -27.25
C VAL A 53 -21.80 -13.66 -27.98
N PHE A 54 -22.36 -12.72 -27.23
CA PHE A 54 -22.85 -11.45 -27.75
C PHE A 54 -21.75 -10.41 -27.92
N SER A 55 -20.93 -10.19 -26.88
CA SER A 55 -19.84 -9.20 -26.93
C SER A 55 -18.65 -9.57 -26.06
N LEU A 56 -17.47 -9.06 -26.44
CA LEU A 56 -16.26 -9.09 -25.63
C LEU A 56 -15.80 -7.66 -25.33
N SER A 57 -15.46 -7.37 -24.08
CA SER A 57 -15.01 -6.05 -23.65
C SER A 57 -13.67 -6.10 -22.95
N LEU A 58 -12.74 -5.25 -23.39
CA LEU A 58 -11.42 -5.09 -22.80
C LEU A 58 -11.48 -4.15 -21.58
N TYR A 59 -10.93 -4.61 -20.46
CA TYR A 59 -10.70 -3.81 -19.27
C TYR A 59 -9.21 -3.78 -18.96
N HIS A 60 -8.67 -2.61 -18.64
CA HIS A 60 -7.30 -2.46 -18.16
C HIS A 60 -7.14 -1.19 -17.32
N ASN A 61 -5.98 -1.00 -16.68
CA ASN A 61 -5.71 0.16 -15.82
C ASN A 61 -4.65 1.14 -16.36
N MET A 62 -4.37 1.15 -17.67
CA MET A 62 -3.31 2.02 -18.23
C MET A 62 -3.62 3.51 -18.10
N ASN A 63 -4.90 3.87 -17.90
CA ASN A 63 -5.33 5.25 -17.63
C ASN A 63 -5.38 5.58 -16.12
N GLY A 64 -4.79 4.74 -15.27
CA GLY A 64 -4.71 4.92 -13.81
C GLY A 64 -5.81 4.22 -13.00
N THR A 65 -6.94 3.89 -13.62
CA THR A 65 -8.03 3.11 -12.99
C THR A 65 -8.41 1.92 -13.85
N PHE A 66 -8.72 0.79 -13.21
CA PHE A 66 -9.21 -0.40 -13.93
C PHE A 66 -10.63 -0.16 -14.43
N ALA A 67 -10.77 0.06 -15.73
CA ALA A 67 -12.03 0.47 -16.34
C ALA A 67 -12.20 -0.14 -17.74
N LEU A 68 -13.44 -0.13 -18.23
CA LEU A 68 -13.78 -0.50 -19.60
C LEU A 68 -13.00 0.40 -20.57
N ASN A 69 -12.32 -0.21 -21.53
CA ASN A 69 -11.66 0.51 -22.61
C ASN A 69 -12.49 0.46 -23.90
N GLN A 70 -12.75 -0.75 -24.41
CA GLN A 70 -13.43 -0.98 -25.69
C GLN A 70 -14.28 -2.25 -25.62
N THR A 71 -15.38 -2.28 -26.37
CA THR A 71 -16.27 -3.44 -26.53
C THR A 71 -16.36 -3.80 -28.01
N LYS A 72 -16.35 -5.09 -28.33
CA LYS A 72 -16.63 -5.62 -29.67
C LYS A 72 -17.89 -6.49 -29.60
N THR A 73 -18.94 -6.08 -30.28
CA THR A 73 -20.15 -6.88 -30.51
C THR A 73 -19.90 -7.86 -31.65
N ILE A 74 -20.46 -9.07 -31.54
CA ILE A 74 -20.15 -10.17 -32.45
C ILE A 74 -21.28 -10.41 -33.45
N MET A 75 -22.53 -10.39 -32.97
CA MET A 75 -23.71 -10.80 -33.73
C MET A 75 -24.46 -9.63 -34.39
N GLU A 76 -24.32 -8.42 -33.85
CA GLU A 76 -25.00 -7.21 -34.36
C GLU A 76 -24.28 -6.62 -35.58
N LEU A 77 -25.01 -5.84 -36.37
CA LEU A 77 -24.47 -5.10 -37.49
C LEU A 77 -23.57 -3.96 -37.01
N GLU A 78 -22.68 -3.51 -37.88
CA GLU A 78 -21.85 -2.32 -37.65
C GLU A 78 -22.20 -1.30 -38.73
N THR A 79 -22.05 0.00 -38.42
CA THR A 79 -22.21 1.06 -39.41
C THR A 79 -21.06 1.01 -40.43
N ASP A 80 -21.39 1.28 -41.69
CA ASP A 80 -20.43 1.54 -42.75
C ASP A 80 -20.75 2.88 -43.43
N ASP A 81 -19.92 3.31 -44.38
CA ASP A 81 -20.07 4.60 -45.07
C ASP A 81 -21.40 4.76 -45.83
N SER A 82 -22.14 3.66 -46.05
CA SER A 82 -23.44 3.65 -46.74
C SER A 82 -24.65 3.55 -45.81
N THR A 83 -24.42 3.35 -44.51
CA THR A 83 -25.47 3.16 -43.53
C THR A 83 -26.00 4.50 -43.04
N THR A 84 -27.27 4.79 -43.28
CA THR A 84 -27.93 6.03 -42.85
C THR A 84 -28.63 5.87 -41.50
N VAL A 85 -29.20 4.69 -41.25
CA VAL A 85 -29.86 4.33 -39.98
C VAL A 85 -29.39 2.95 -39.56
N LEU A 86 -29.00 2.79 -38.29
CA LEU A 86 -28.79 1.48 -37.67
C LEU A 86 -29.32 1.49 -36.24
N CYS A 87 -30.39 0.75 -35.96
CA CYS A 87 -31.04 0.70 -34.66
C CYS A 87 -31.01 -0.73 -34.11
N HIS A 88 -30.23 -0.94 -33.05
CA HIS A 88 -30.10 -2.22 -32.34
C HIS A 88 -31.26 -2.51 -31.37
N PHE A 89 -32.01 -1.48 -30.96
CA PHE A 89 -33.13 -1.60 -30.01
C PHE A 89 -32.82 -2.23 -28.62
N ASN A 90 -31.55 -2.21 -28.22
CA ASN A 90 -31.06 -2.72 -26.92
C ASN A 90 -31.42 -1.81 -25.73
N ASN A 91 -32.71 -1.70 -25.41
CA ASN A 91 -33.28 -0.77 -24.41
C ASN A 91 -33.23 0.71 -24.78
N THR A 92 -33.01 1.04 -26.05
CA THR A 92 -33.00 2.42 -26.53
C THR A 92 -33.73 2.54 -27.86
N TYR A 93 -34.42 3.66 -28.07
CA TYR A 93 -35.01 4.05 -29.36
C TYR A 93 -34.05 4.92 -30.18
N THR A 94 -32.84 5.15 -29.69
CA THR A 94 -31.79 5.90 -30.40
C THR A 94 -30.96 4.94 -31.24
N CYS A 95 -30.80 5.27 -32.52
CA CYS A 95 -29.99 4.53 -33.47
C CYS A 95 -28.52 4.99 -33.40
N GLU A 96 -27.56 4.19 -33.90
CA GLU A 96 -26.13 4.50 -33.95
C GLU A 96 -25.83 5.77 -34.77
N SER A 97 -26.69 6.09 -35.74
CA SER A 97 -26.66 7.33 -36.52
C SER A 97 -27.02 8.58 -35.70
N GLY A 98 -27.55 8.41 -34.48
CA GLY A 98 -28.01 9.47 -33.59
C GLY A 98 -29.50 9.82 -33.72
N ASP A 99 -30.22 9.21 -34.66
CA ASP A 99 -31.68 9.37 -34.80
C ASP A 99 -32.41 8.83 -33.57
N VAL A 100 -33.40 9.59 -33.07
CA VAL A 100 -34.20 9.22 -31.90
C VAL A 100 -35.62 8.92 -32.33
N GLY A 101 -36.06 7.67 -32.16
CA GLY A 101 -37.41 7.24 -32.47
C GLY A 101 -38.45 7.85 -31.53
N THR A 102 -39.59 8.24 -32.08
CA THR A 102 -40.76 8.63 -31.30
C THR A 102 -41.71 7.46 -31.21
N ASN A 103 -42.08 7.10 -29.98
CA ASN A 103 -42.87 5.90 -29.72
C ASN A 103 -44.15 6.20 -28.93
N SER A 104 -45.17 5.36 -29.12
CA SER A 104 -46.39 5.32 -28.33
C SER A 104 -46.61 3.88 -27.87
N SER A 105 -46.46 3.65 -26.56
CA SER A 105 -46.76 2.38 -25.86
C SER A 105 -45.97 1.13 -26.28
N THR A 106 -45.00 1.23 -27.18
CA THR A 106 -44.10 0.12 -27.53
C THR A 106 -43.26 -0.35 -26.34
N ASP A 107 -42.93 -1.63 -26.32
CA ASP A 107 -42.13 -2.28 -25.27
C ASP A 107 -40.86 -2.93 -25.85
N PHE A 108 -39.76 -2.83 -25.10
CA PHE A 108 -38.57 -3.65 -25.36
C PHE A 108 -38.80 -5.07 -24.87
N VAL A 109 -38.66 -6.07 -25.73
CA VAL A 109 -38.81 -7.50 -25.39
C VAL A 109 -37.55 -8.29 -25.74
N GLN A 110 -37.35 -9.47 -25.15
CA GLN A 110 -36.28 -10.37 -25.57
C GLN A 110 -36.46 -10.69 -27.05
N SER A 111 -35.39 -10.56 -27.82
CA SER A 111 -35.46 -10.50 -29.27
C SER A 111 -34.43 -11.41 -29.93
N LYS A 112 -34.14 -11.19 -31.22
CA LYS A 112 -33.16 -11.96 -31.99
C LYS A 112 -31.77 -11.92 -31.36
N PHE A 113 -31.37 -10.75 -30.86
CA PHE A 113 -30.09 -10.55 -30.16
C PHE A 113 -30.34 -10.34 -28.66
N ILE A 114 -30.30 -9.12 -28.13
CA ILE A 114 -30.64 -8.85 -26.72
C ILE A 114 -32.10 -8.40 -26.61
N ARG A 115 -32.43 -7.23 -27.17
CA ARG A 115 -33.80 -6.68 -27.13
C ARG A 115 -34.20 -6.02 -28.43
N GLY A 116 -35.47 -6.17 -28.74
CA GLY A 116 -36.12 -5.59 -29.91
C GLY A 116 -37.41 -4.90 -29.49
N ILE A 117 -38.04 -4.24 -30.45
CA ILE A 117 -39.29 -3.50 -30.23
C ILE A 117 -40.47 -4.37 -30.56
N ARG A 118 -41.37 -4.56 -29.59
CA ARG A 118 -42.71 -5.10 -29.85
C ARG A 118 -43.68 -3.97 -30.19
N VAL A 119 -44.41 -4.13 -31.29
CA VAL A 119 -45.47 -3.23 -31.75
C VAL A 119 -46.79 -4.00 -31.80
N ASN A 120 -47.64 -3.80 -30.78
CA ASN A 120 -48.96 -4.43 -30.67
C ASN A 120 -50.07 -3.58 -31.33
N ASP A 121 -51.32 -4.07 -31.29
CA ASP A 121 -52.54 -3.50 -31.88
C ASP A 121 -52.82 -1.99 -31.59
N SER A 122 -52.09 -1.36 -30.66
CA SER A 122 -52.24 0.08 -30.33
C SER A 122 -50.95 0.88 -30.35
N ASP A 123 -49.82 0.25 -30.67
CA ASP A 123 -48.51 0.86 -30.57
C ASP A 123 -48.10 1.55 -31.87
N THR A 124 -47.22 2.55 -31.77
CA THR A 124 -46.53 3.14 -32.93
C THR A 124 -45.08 3.46 -32.58
N LEU A 125 -44.18 3.30 -33.56
CA LEU A 125 -42.79 3.77 -33.50
C LEU A 125 -42.41 4.34 -34.85
N TYR A 126 -41.88 5.56 -34.86
CA TYR A 126 -41.52 6.24 -36.10
C TYR A 126 -40.27 7.12 -35.97
N TYR A 127 -39.66 7.36 -37.13
CA TYR A 127 -38.44 8.15 -37.31
C TYR A 127 -38.60 9.08 -38.51
N HIS A 128 -37.74 10.09 -38.63
CA HIS A 128 -37.78 11.00 -39.78
C HIS A 128 -37.25 10.33 -41.05
N VAL A 129 -37.90 10.59 -42.19
CA VAL A 129 -37.42 10.18 -43.52
C VAL A 129 -36.22 11.04 -43.97
N LEU A 130 -36.24 12.33 -43.63
CA LEU A 130 -35.19 13.29 -44.02
C LEU A 130 -33.81 12.80 -43.55
N ASN A 131 -32.85 12.74 -44.48
CA ASN A 131 -31.47 12.23 -44.31
C ASN A 131 -31.34 10.71 -44.10
N ASN A 132 -32.45 9.98 -43.94
CA ASN A 132 -32.43 8.56 -43.63
C ASN A 132 -32.75 7.67 -44.82
N ILE A 133 -33.57 8.14 -45.77
CA ILE A 133 -33.97 7.41 -46.98
C ILE A 133 -33.65 8.26 -48.21
N GLU A 134 -32.92 7.68 -49.16
CA GLU A 134 -32.70 8.27 -50.49
C GLU A 134 -33.73 7.77 -51.49
N TYR A 135 -34.30 8.67 -52.29
CA TYR A 135 -35.38 8.30 -53.22
C TYR A 135 -34.90 7.50 -54.44
N GLU A 136 -33.68 7.79 -54.92
CA GLU A 136 -33.16 7.20 -56.16
C GLU A 136 -32.60 5.79 -55.98
N GLN A 137 -32.16 5.45 -54.77
CA GLN A 137 -31.60 4.13 -54.44
C GLN A 137 -31.58 3.90 -52.94
N GLY A 138 -31.59 2.63 -52.52
CA GLY A 138 -31.37 2.27 -51.14
C GLY A 138 -31.64 0.81 -50.81
N THR A 139 -31.39 0.48 -49.54
CA THR A 139 -31.67 -0.84 -48.96
C THR A 139 -32.21 -0.66 -47.54
N ILE A 140 -33.31 -1.35 -47.22
CA ILE A 140 -33.85 -1.49 -45.87
C ILE A 140 -33.72 -2.96 -45.48
N GLU A 141 -33.19 -3.26 -44.31
CA GLU A 141 -33.16 -4.61 -43.75
C GLU A 141 -33.39 -4.60 -42.25
N PHE A 142 -34.02 -5.66 -41.75
CA PHE A 142 -34.27 -5.84 -40.32
C PHE A 142 -34.62 -7.31 -40.02
N TRP A 143 -34.53 -7.68 -38.75
CA TRP A 143 -35.09 -8.92 -38.24
C TRP A 143 -36.51 -8.70 -37.77
N VAL A 144 -37.40 -9.63 -38.09
CA VAL A 144 -38.81 -9.59 -37.69
C VAL A 144 -39.27 -10.92 -37.11
N ASN A 145 -40.11 -10.84 -36.08
CA ASN A 145 -40.85 -11.95 -35.51
C ASN A 145 -42.34 -11.59 -35.43
N ILE A 146 -43.20 -12.38 -36.08
CA ILE A 146 -44.65 -12.16 -36.07
C ILE A 146 -45.23 -13.03 -34.95
N SER A 147 -45.54 -12.39 -33.82
CA SER A 147 -45.83 -13.09 -32.56
C SER A 147 -47.32 -13.32 -32.31
N ASP A 148 -48.17 -12.33 -32.60
CA ASP A 148 -49.58 -12.37 -32.18
C ASP A 148 -50.53 -12.99 -33.22
N VAL A 149 -50.12 -13.04 -34.49
CA VAL A 149 -50.93 -13.58 -35.60
C VAL A 149 -50.18 -14.63 -36.42
N ASP A 150 -50.93 -15.43 -37.19
CA ASP A 150 -50.34 -16.40 -38.13
C ASP A 150 -50.14 -15.72 -39.50
N PRO A 151 -48.91 -15.57 -39.99
CA PRO A 151 -48.61 -14.87 -41.25
C PRO A 151 -49.19 -15.55 -42.50
N LEU A 152 -49.53 -16.85 -42.41
CA LEU A 152 -50.09 -17.62 -43.53
C LEU A 152 -51.59 -17.37 -43.74
N THR A 153 -52.28 -16.85 -42.73
CA THR A 153 -53.75 -16.70 -42.75
C THR A 153 -54.23 -15.29 -42.46
N THR A 154 -53.31 -14.37 -42.19
CA THR A 154 -53.61 -12.98 -41.85
C THR A 154 -53.20 -12.09 -43.02
N ASN A 155 -54.06 -11.14 -43.36
CA ASN A 155 -53.79 -10.12 -44.35
C ASN A 155 -53.19 -8.86 -43.71
N ASP A 156 -52.49 -8.07 -44.52
CA ASP A 156 -52.05 -6.71 -44.20
C ASP A 156 -51.25 -6.59 -42.88
N ILE A 157 -50.25 -7.46 -42.67
CA ILE A 157 -49.30 -7.35 -41.55
C ILE A 157 -48.24 -6.31 -41.90
N MET A 158 -48.41 -5.08 -41.40
CA MET A 158 -47.48 -3.99 -41.70
C MET A 158 -46.15 -4.16 -40.96
N LEU A 159 -45.02 -4.04 -41.68
CA LEU A 159 -43.67 -4.11 -41.10
C LEU A 159 -42.94 -2.76 -41.18
N PHE A 160 -43.06 -2.08 -42.31
CA PHE A 160 -42.44 -0.79 -42.56
C PHE A 160 -43.37 0.03 -43.46
N ASP A 161 -43.58 1.29 -43.11
CA ASP A 161 -44.46 2.18 -43.85
C ASP A 161 -43.92 3.61 -43.87
N THR A 162 -43.95 4.28 -45.03
CA THR A 162 -43.71 5.73 -45.13
C THR A 162 -44.96 6.49 -45.56
N SER A 163 -46.09 5.79 -45.70
CA SER A 163 -47.37 6.41 -46.00
C SER A 163 -47.73 7.30 -44.82
N GLY A 164 -48.02 8.56 -45.12
CA GLY A 164 -48.25 9.58 -44.13
C GLY A 164 -49.24 10.59 -44.68
N GLU A 165 -48.86 11.87 -44.61
CA GLU A 165 -49.66 12.96 -45.21
C GLU A 165 -49.68 12.94 -46.74
N THR A 166 -48.86 12.11 -47.39
CA THR A 166 -48.75 12.01 -48.85
C THR A 166 -49.24 10.65 -49.34
N GLN A 167 -49.61 10.64 -50.62
CA GLN A 167 -50.04 9.46 -51.34
C GLN A 167 -48.86 8.70 -51.95
N ASP A 168 -47.60 9.04 -51.62
CA ASP A 168 -46.40 8.31 -52.07
C ASP A 168 -45.83 7.53 -50.89
N ALA A 169 -45.59 6.22 -51.03
CA ALA A 169 -44.97 5.46 -49.95
C ALA A 169 -44.08 4.30 -50.39
N LEU A 170 -43.27 3.87 -49.42
CA LEU A 170 -42.55 2.61 -49.34
C LEU A 170 -43.24 1.76 -48.28
N GLU A 171 -43.76 0.61 -48.70
CA GLU A 171 -44.44 -0.32 -47.81
C GLU A 171 -43.79 -1.69 -47.86
N ILE A 172 -43.48 -2.25 -46.69
CA ILE A 172 -43.08 -3.64 -46.52
C ILE A 172 -44.11 -4.31 -45.61
N PHE A 173 -44.79 -5.33 -46.13
CA PHE A 173 -45.85 -6.00 -45.38
C PHE A 173 -46.01 -7.47 -45.81
N VAL A 174 -46.67 -8.26 -44.98
CA VAL A 174 -47.03 -9.64 -45.29
C VAL A 174 -48.54 -9.76 -45.51
N ASP A 175 -48.94 -10.40 -46.60
CA ASP A 175 -50.33 -10.70 -46.94
C ASP A 175 -50.47 -12.19 -47.29
N LEU A 176 -51.22 -12.95 -46.47
CA LEU A 176 -51.58 -14.35 -46.72
C LEU A 176 -50.39 -15.24 -47.17
N GLY A 177 -49.28 -15.21 -46.42
CA GLY A 177 -48.08 -16.01 -46.73
C GLY A 177 -47.16 -15.42 -47.82
N THR A 178 -47.41 -14.18 -48.25
CA THR A 178 -46.56 -13.48 -49.24
C THR A 178 -45.99 -12.21 -48.64
N LEU A 179 -44.67 -12.03 -48.76
CA LEU A 179 -43.96 -10.81 -48.35
C LEU A 179 -43.92 -9.85 -49.54
N HIS A 180 -44.37 -8.63 -49.32
CA HIS A 180 -44.47 -7.58 -50.32
C HIS A 180 -43.53 -6.42 -50.00
N PHE A 181 -42.93 -5.86 -51.04
CA PHE A 181 -42.33 -4.55 -51.04
C PHE A 181 -42.97 -3.73 -52.14
N LYS A 182 -43.55 -2.59 -51.79
CA LYS A 182 -44.31 -1.74 -52.71
C LYS A 182 -43.83 -0.31 -52.68
N PHE A 183 -43.89 0.30 -53.87
CA PHE A 183 -43.67 1.71 -54.16
C PHE A 183 -44.87 2.23 -54.91
N TYR A 184 -45.40 3.38 -54.53
CA TYR A 184 -46.48 4.04 -55.26
C TYR A 184 -46.29 5.56 -55.31
N ASP A 185 -46.69 6.19 -56.43
CA ASP A 185 -46.73 7.64 -56.66
C ASP A 185 -48.19 8.10 -56.92
N ASN A 186 -48.49 9.37 -56.64
CA ASN A 186 -49.77 10.08 -56.78
C ASN A 186 -50.51 9.92 -58.14
N GLU A 187 -49.90 9.30 -59.17
CA GLU A 187 -50.49 9.04 -60.49
C GLU A 187 -50.98 7.58 -60.70
N GLU A 188 -51.15 6.78 -59.63
CA GLU A 188 -51.52 5.35 -59.66
C GLU A 188 -50.48 4.42 -60.33
N SER A 189 -49.22 4.86 -60.46
CA SER A 189 -48.10 4.01 -60.86
C SER A 189 -47.56 3.25 -59.64
N GLU A 190 -47.58 1.92 -59.71
CA GLU A 190 -47.11 1.02 -58.64
C GLU A 190 -45.95 0.16 -59.16
N SER A 191 -44.82 0.20 -58.47
CA SER A 191 -43.78 -0.82 -58.61
C SER A 191 -43.79 -1.70 -57.38
N SER A 192 -43.88 -3.01 -57.57
CA SER A 192 -43.90 -3.96 -56.45
C SER A 192 -43.04 -5.18 -56.72
N SER A 193 -42.46 -5.70 -55.65
CA SER A 193 -41.81 -7.00 -55.62
C SER A 193 -42.47 -7.84 -54.54
N SER A 194 -42.59 -9.13 -54.79
CA SER A 194 -43.15 -10.05 -53.81
C SER A 194 -42.43 -11.39 -53.82
N THR A 195 -42.31 -12.00 -52.66
CA THR A 195 -41.74 -13.34 -52.50
C THR A 195 -42.62 -14.18 -51.59
N ASN A 196 -42.70 -15.47 -51.89
CA ASN A 196 -43.49 -16.41 -51.09
C ASN A 196 -42.75 -16.70 -49.77
N VAL A 197 -43.47 -16.59 -48.67
CA VAL A 197 -42.99 -16.85 -47.31
C VAL A 197 -43.90 -17.86 -46.60
N ASP A 198 -44.45 -18.83 -47.33
CA ASP A 198 -45.35 -19.87 -46.80
C ASP A 198 -44.70 -20.77 -45.73
N TYR A 199 -43.39 -20.65 -45.57
CA TYR A 199 -42.60 -21.34 -44.56
C TYR A 199 -42.47 -20.55 -43.25
N TRP A 200 -42.91 -19.30 -43.19
CA TRP A 200 -42.87 -18.50 -41.97
C TRP A 200 -43.84 -19.04 -40.93
N GLY A 201 -43.31 -19.49 -39.79
CA GLY A 201 -44.11 -19.87 -38.63
C GLY A 201 -44.42 -18.67 -37.74
N GLN A 202 -45.55 -18.74 -37.02
CA GLN A 202 -45.82 -17.82 -35.91
C GLN A 202 -44.72 -17.96 -34.84
N ASN A 203 -44.20 -16.83 -34.35
CA ASN A 203 -43.07 -16.73 -33.42
C ASN A 203 -41.71 -17.15 -33.97
N GLU A 204 -41.51 -17.22 -35.28
CA GLU A 204 -40.21 -17.45 -35.90
C GLU A 204 -39.54 -16.13 -36.29
N TRP A 205 -38.19 -16.11 -36.25
CA TRP A 205 -37.39 -14.95 -36.65
C TRP A 205 -37.00 -15.07 -38.12
N HIS A 206 -37.29 -14.02 -38.88
CA HIS A 206 -36.92 -13.91 -40.28
C HIS A 206 -36.17 -12.60 -40.54
N HIS A 207 -35.19 -12.67 -41.43
CA HIS A 207 -34.49 -11.48 -41.93
C HIS A 207 -35.22 -11.00 -43.18
N VAL A 208 -35.61 -9.73 -43.20
CA VAL A 208 -36.29 -9.10 -44.33
C VAL A 208 -35.35 -8.09 -44.94
N THR A 209 -35.29 -8.04 -46.26
CA THR A 209 -34.53 -7.03 -46.99
C THR A 209 -35.31 -6.53 -48.18
N ALA A 210 -35.32 -5.21 -48.36
CA ALA A 210 -35.99 -4.53 -49.45
C ALA A 210 -34.98 -3.55 -50.08
N ARG A 211 -34.74 -3.65 -51.38
CA ARG A 211 -33.75 -2.83 -52.10
C ARG A 211 -34.31 -2.25 -53.39
N TRP A 212 -33.89 -1.04 -53.73
CA TRP A 212 -34.30 -0.35 -54.95
C TRP A 212 -33.19 0.48 -55.59
N ASP A 213 -33.24 0.56 -56.91
CA ASP A 213 -32.36 1.37 -57.75
C ASP A 213 -33.15 1.94 -58.92
N TYR A 214 -33.15 3.25 -59.11
CA TYR A 214 -33.78 3.92 -60.25
C TYR A 214 -32.79 4.63 -61.17
N ASN A 215 -31.57 4.93 -60.71
CA ASN A 215 -30.68 5.87 -61.40
C ASN A 215 -29.18 5.52 -61.32
N SER A 216 -28.80 4.49 -60.55
CA SER A 216 -27.39 4.18 -60.28
C SER A 216 -26.81 3.07 -61.15
N GLY A 217 -27.65 2.31 -61.88
CA GLY A 217 -27.21 1.37 -62.91
C GLY A 217 -26.65 0.05 -62.36
N VAL A 218 -27.06 -0.36 -61.16
CA VAL A 218 -26.49 -1.49 -60.41
C VAL A 218 -27.09 -2.85 -60.84
N GLY A 219 -28.20 -2.86 -61.59
CA GLY A 219 -28.82 -4.07 -62.18
C GLY A 219 -28.51 -4.28 -63.68
N PRO A 220 -28.76 -5.48 -64.24
CA PRO A 220 -28.56 -5.81 -65.66
C PRO A 220 -29.46 -4.99 -66.60
N SER A 221 -30.56 -4.40 -66.08
CA SER A 221 -31.44 -3.44 -66.75
C SER A 221 -31.18 -1.98 -66.35
N GLY A 222 -30.39 -1.71 -65.31
CA GLY A 222 -30.16 -0.38 -64.75
C GLY A 222 -31.16 0.10 -63.68
N GLU A 223 -32.19 -0.70 -63.39
CA GLU A 223 -33.25 -0.42 -62.40
C GLU A 223 -33.61 -1.71 -61.64
N ILE A 224 -33.87 -1.62 -60.33
CA ILE A 224 -34.17 -2.76 -59.44
C ILE A 224 -35.28 -2.38 -58.45
N VAL A 225 -36.25 -3.27 -58.24
CA VAL A 225 -37.12 -3.29 -57.05
C VAL A 225 -37.24 -4.73 -56.57
N GLN A 226 -36.77 -5.01 -55.36
CA GLN A 226 -36.71 -6.39 -54.87
C GLN A 226 -36.92 -6.52 -53.36
N VAL A 227 -37.68 -7.54 -52.97
CA VAL A 227 -37.78 -8.01 -51.59
C VAL A 227 -37.20 -9.42 -51.45
N LEU A 228 -36.41 -9.61 -50.41
CA LEU A 228 -35.75 -10.87 -50.07
C LEU A 228 -36.06 -11.25 -48.63
N SER A 229 -36.02 -12.54 -48.36
CA SER A 229 -36.15 -13.09 -47.01
C SER A 229 -35.01 -14.06 -46.71
N ASP A 230 -34.54 -14.06 -45.46
CA ASP A 230 -33.58 -15.02 -44.91
C ASP A 230 -32.28 -15.16 -45.73
N GLY A 231 -31.76 -14.02 -46.20
CA GLY A 231 -30.49 -13.96 -46.94
C GLY A 231 -30.49 -14.68 -48.29
N THR A 232 -31.65 -15.09 -48.81
CA THR A 232 -31.76 -15.79 -50.10
C THR A 232 -31.14 -14.96 -51.23
N TYR A 233 -30.03 -15.46 -51.78
CA TYR A 233 -29.40 -14.89 -52.97
C TYR A 233 -30.25 -15.21 -54.20
N ILE A 234 -30.83 -14.18 -54.83
CA ILE A 234 -31.57 -14.29 -56.09
C ILE A 234 -30.81 -13.46 -57.14
N ASP A 235 -30.27 -14.14 -58.16
CA ASP A 235 -29.55 -13.54 -59.32
C ASP A 235 -30.53 -12.98 -60.38
N GLU A 236 -31.83 -13.01 -60.09
CA GLU A 236 -32.89 -12.45 -60.91
C GLU A 236 -33.27 -11.07 -60.38
N ASP A 237 -32.84 -10.03 -61.08
CA ASP A 237 -33.30 -8.66 -60.85
C ASP A 237 -34.63 -8.43 -61.56
N PHE A 238 -35.62 -7.92 -60.82
CA PHE A 238 -36.89 -7.51 -61.39
C PHE A 238 -36.76 -6.03 -61.81
N PRO A 239 -36.88 -5.71 -63.12
CA PRO A 239 -36.83 -4.33 -63.56
C PRO A 239 -38.01 -3.57 -62.93
N ALA A 240 -37.75 -2.34 -62.49
CA ALA A 240 -38.83 -1.43 -62.09
C ALA A 240 -39.77 -1.19 -63.29
N GLU A 241 -41.04 -0.90 -63.04
CA GLU A 241 -41.90 -0.43 -64.12
C GLU A 241 -41.48 0.99 -64.52
N ASP A 242 -41.31 1.21 -65.84
CA ASP A 242 -40.84 2.46 -66.44
C ASP A 242 -41.66 3.67 -65.93
N GLY A 243 -41.01 4.60 -65.21
CA GLY A 243 -41.62 5.85 -64.73
C GLY A 243 -42.05 5.93 -63.25
N CYS A 244 -41.78 4.92 -62.42
CA CYS A 244 -42.04 5.01 -60.97
C CYS A 244 -40.93 5.75 -60.21
N VAL A 245 -41.05 7.07 -60.04
CA VAL A 245 -40.19 7.86 -59.15
C VAL A 245 -40.96 8.23 -57.89
N VAL A 246 -40.45 7.85 -56.72
CA VAL A 246 -41.02 8.30 -55.44
C VAL A 246 -40.67 9.78 -55.25
N GLY A 247 -41.63 10.66 -55.54
CA GLY A 247 -41.39 12.10 -55.54
C GLY A 247 -41.41 12.72 -54.15
N ASN A 248 -42.35 12.31 -53.28
CA ASN A 248 -42.61 13.01 -52.03
C ASN A 248 -43.13 12.07 -50.92
N LEU A 249 -42.23 11.29 -50.32
CA LEU A 249 -42.55 10.47 -49.15
C LEU A 249 -43.08 11.31 -47.98
N GLY A 250 -43.82 10.65 -47.09
CA GLY A 250 -44.20 11.22 -45.81
C GLY A 250 -42.99 11.71 -45.00
N SER A 251 -43.23 12.60 -44.03
CA SER A 251 -42.17 13.14 -43.16
C SER A 251 -41.53 12.08 -42.24
N TYR A 252 -42.20 10.94 -42.07
CA TYR A 252 -41.83 9.89 -41.13
C TYR A 252 -41.97 8.51 -41.77
N PHE A 253 -41.16 7.57 -41.29
CA PHE A 253 -41.35 6.15 -41.52
C PHE A 253 -41.73 5.47 -40.21
N TYR A 254 -42.67 4.53 -40.28
CA TYR A 254 -43.26 3.80 -39.17
C TYR A 254 -42.80 2.34 -39.21
N LEU A 255 -42.55 1.78 -38.04
CA LEU A 255 -42.15 0.38 -37.86
C LEU A 255 -43.29 -0.40 -37.23
N GLY A 256 -43.73 -1.48 -37.89
CA GLY A 256 -44.80 -2.35 -37.40
C GLY A 256 -46.20 -1.72 -37.35
N SER A 257 -46.36 -0.50 -37.86
CA SER A 257 -47.60 0.29 -37.85
C SER A 257 -47.68 1.22 -39.06
N ARG A 258 -48.82 1.87 -39.26
CA ARG A 258 -49.01 3.02 -40.17
C ARG A 258 -49.15 4.33 -39.40
N ASP A 259 -49.19 5.45 -40.13
CA ASP A 259 -49.39 6.81 -39.60
C ASP A 259 -50.73 7.00 -38.85
N ASP A 260 -51.78 6.32 -39.30
CA ASP A 260 -53.10 6.33 -38.67
C ASP A 260 -53.21 5.41 -37.44
N GLY A 261 -52.13 4.68 -37.12
CA GLY A 261 -52.10 3.71 -36.04
C GLY A 261 -53.00 2.50 -36.29
N LEU A 262 -53.19 2.10 -37.54
CA LEU A 262 -53.83 0.84 -37.94
C LEU A 262 -52.80 -0.20 -38.44
N LEU A 263 -53.31 -1.41 -38.69
CA LEU A 263 -52.58 -2.57 -39.26
C LEU A 263 -51.43 -3.12 -38.40
N GLN A 264 -51.32 -2.74 -37.13
CA GLN A 264 -50.43 -3.43 -36.20
C GLN A 264 -50.96 -4.85 -35.93
N LYS A 265 -50.05 -5.82 -36.00
CA LYS A 265 -50.36 -7.25 -35.84
C LYS A 265 -49.37 -7.95 -34.90
N GLY A 266 -48.85 -7.24 -33.90
CA GLY A 266 -48.00 -7.83 -32.87
C GLY A 266 -46.66 -8.33 -33.40
N VAL A 267 -45.95 -7.45 -34.10
CA VAL A 267 -44.62 -7.74 -34.64
C VAL A 267 -43.54 -7.34 -33.65
N ILE A 268 -42.43 -8.07 -33.64
CA ILE A 268 -41.21 -7.71 -32.93
C ILE A 268 -40.13 -7.42 -33.97
N ILE A 269 -39.52 -6.24 -33.93
CA ILE A 269 -38.50 -5.80 -34.89
C ILE A 269 -37.16 -5.61 -34.16
N ASP A 270 -36.08 -6.05 -34.80
CA ASP A 270 -34.71 -5.99 -34.29
C ASP A 270 -33.71 -5.65 -35.42
N GLU A 271 -32.55 -5.08 -35.08
CA GLU A 271 -31.48 -4.68 -36.02
C GLU A 271 -31.98 -3.96 -37.30
N LEU A 272 -32.68 -2.84 -37.16
CA LEU A 272 -33.09 -2.06 -38.33
C LEU A 272 -31.87 -1.37 -38.95
N ARG A 273 -31.57 -1.67 -40.22
CA ARG A 273 -30.60 -0.94 -41.03
C ARG A 273 -31.24 -0.34 -42.27
N ILE A 274 -30.97 0.95 -42.52
CA ILE A 274 -31.25 1.63 -43.79
C ILE A 274 -29.92 2.06 -44.39
N SER A 275 -29.76 1.87 -45.68
CA SER A 275 -28.56 2.24 -46.43
C SER A 275 -28.93 3.03 -47.67
N ASN A 276 -28.12 4.03 -48.02
CA ASN A 276 -28.31 4.86 -49.20
C ASN A 276 -27.71 4.28 -50.49
N THR A 277 -27.44 2.98 -50.48
CA THR A 277 -26.92 2.24 -51.62
C THR A 277 -27.69 0.93 -51.76
N VAL A 278 -27.61 0.36 -52.96
CA VAL A 278 -28.17 -0.95 -53.29
C VAL A 278 -27.19 -2.01 -52.80
N ARG A 279 -27.45 -2.60 -51.63
CA ARG A 279 -26.60 -3.68 -51.13
C ARG A 279 -26.71 -4.91 -52.03
N THR A 280 -25.56 -5.50 -52.30
CA THR A 280 -25.44 -6.73 -53.08
C THR A 280 -26.02 -7.91 -52.32
N GLY A 281 -26.41 -8.98 -53.04
CA GLY A 281 -26.87 -10.21 -52.39
C GLY A 281 -25.83 -10.84 -51.47
N ILE A 282 -24.53 -10.60 -51.70
CA ILE A 282 -23.45 -11.07 -50.81
C ILE A 282 -23.45 -10.29 -49.50
N GLU A 283 -23.59 -8.97 -49.55
CA GLU A 283 -23.65 -8.13 -48.34
C GLU A 283 -24.88 -8.46 -47.49
N ILE A 284 -26.03 -8.64 -48.14
CA ILE A 284 -27.29 -9.03 -47.49
C ILE A 284 -27.16 -10.41 -46.85
N ASN A 285 -26.58 -11.38 -47.58
CA ASN A 285 -26.34 -12.71 -47.01
C ASN A 285 -25.34 -12.66 -45.84
N ASN A 286 -24.33 -11.78 -45.86
CA ASN A 286 -23.43 -11.59 -44.72
C ASN A 286 -24.17 -11.01 -43.50
N SER A 287 -25.08 -10.05 -43.69
CA SER A 287 -25.96 -9.55 -42.61
C SER A 287 -26.82 -10.66 -42.02
N TYR A 288 -27.45 -11.47 -42.88
CA TYR A 288 -28.25 -12.61 -42.45
C TYR A 288 -27.41 -13.62 -41.65
N LEU A 289 -26.23 -14.00 -42.19
CA LEU A 289 -25.31 -14.93 -41.54
C LEU A 289 -24.83 -14.42 -40.18
N LYS A 290 -24.66 -13.11 -39.98
CA LYS A 290 -24.37 -12.52 -38.66
C LYS A 290 -25.42 -12.86 -37.61
N GLY A 291 -26.69 -12.98 -37.99
CA GLY A 291 -27.78 -13.34 -37.08
C GLY A 291 -28.03 -14.84 -36.91
N VAL A 292 -27.47 -15.71 -37.75
CA VAL A 292 -27.76 -17.17 -37.71
C VAL A 292 -26.54 -18.06 -37.48
N ASN A 293 -25.32 -17.54 -37.62
CA ASN A 293 -24.11 -18.29 -37.35
C ASN A 293 -24.02 -18.71 -35.87
N ASP A 294 -23.28 -19.79 -35.63
CA ASP A 294 -22.94 -20.26 -34.30
C ASP A 294 -21.78 -19.42 -33.73
N TYR A 295 -22.06 -18.72 -32.63
CA TYR A 295 -21.13 -17.89 -31.88
C TYR A 295 -20.91 -18.43 -30.46
N SER A 296 -21.09 -19.74 -30.25
CA SER A 296 -20.71 -20.44 -29.02
C SER A 296 -19.23 -20.26 -28.65
N SER A 297 -18.40 -19.83 -29.60
CA SER A 297 -17.05 -19.34 -29.36
C SER A 297 -16.76 -18.12 -30.24
N ALA A 298 -16.32 -17.01 -29.63
CA ALA A 298 -15.94 -15.79 -30.33
C ALA A 298 -14.63 -15.23 -29.79
N SER A 299 -13.96 -14.39 -30.59
CA SER A 299 -12.67 -13.81 -30.23
C SER A 299 -12.58 -12.34 -30.61
N ALA A 300 -11.92 -11.53 -29.78
CA ALA A 300 -11.68 -10.12 -30.05
C ALA A 300 -10.21 -9.75 -29.81
N ASN A 301 -9.67 -8.88 -30.65
CA ASN A 301 -8.34 -8.28 -30.46
C ASN A 301 -8.41 -6.75 -30.43
N TRP A 302 -7.50 -6.14 -29.66
CA TRP A 302 -7.34 -4.70 -29.55
C TRP A 302 -5.86 -4.35 -29.44
N THR A 303 -5.39 -3.38 -30.21
CA THR A 303 -4.00 -2.89 -30.11
C THR A 303 -4.01 -1.51 -29.47
N ILE A 304 -3.38 -1.40 -28.30
CA ILE A 304 -3.34 -0.17 -27.50
C ILE A 304 -1.89 0.31 -27.37
N TYR A 305 -1.71 1.63 -27.37
CA TYR A 305 -0.42 2.27 -27.10
C TYR A 305 -0.37 2.74 -25.65
N GLY A 306 0.72 2.44 -24.95
CA GLY A 306 0.86 2.69 -23.52
C GLY A 306 2.14 3.42 -23.15
N THR A 307 2.12 4.05 -21.99
CA THR A 307 3.32 4.52 -21.30
C THR A 307 3.95 3.39 -20.51
N GLN A 308 5.22 3.54 -20.13
CA GLN A 308 5.93 2.56 -19.30
C GLN A 308 5.21 2.32 -17.97
N GLY A 309 5.32 1.08 -17.47
CA GLY A 309 4.73 0.67 -16.20
C GLY A 309 4.17 -0.75 -16.25
N THR A 310 3.74 -1.23 -15.07
CA THR A 310 3.05 -2.51 -14.91
C THR A 310 1.55 -2.26 -14.82
N PHE A 311 0.79 -2.97 -15.64
CA PHE A 311 -0.65 -2.80 -15.80
C PHE A 311 -1.36 -4.15 -15.62
N ILE A 312 -2.63 -4.07 -15.26
CA ILE A 312 -3.55 -5.20 -15.18
C ILE A 312 -4.57 -5.11 -16.30
N TRP A 313 -4.97 -6.24 -16.84
CA TRP A 313 -6.03 -6.34 -17.83
C TRP A 313 -6.90 -7.59 -17.62
N ASN A 314 -8.13 -7.52 -18.14
CA ASN A 314 -9.08 -8.62 -18.19
C ASN A 314 -10.05 -8.41 -19.37
N CYS A 315 -10.82 -9.43 -19.70
CA CYS A 315 -11.83 -9.41 -20.74
C CYS A 315 -13.18 -9.86 -20.16
N LEU A 316 -14.19 -9.00 -20.29
CA LEU A 316 -15.58 -9.28 -19.92
C LEU A 316 -16.29 -9.87 -21.13
N VAL A 317 -16.89 -11.04 -20.98
CA VAL A 317 -17.70 -11.68 -22.01
C VAL A 317 -19.16 -11.56 -21.62
N MET A 318 -20.01 -11.20 -22.57
CA MET A 318 -21.47 -11.15 -22.42
C MET A 318 -22.13 -12.12 -23.40
N ASP A 319 -23.09 -12.91 -22.95
CA ASP A 319 -23.93 -13.78 -23.77
C ASP A 319 -25.20 -13.05 -24.27
N ASN A 320 -26.02 -13.72 -25.07
CA ASN A 320 -27.30 -13.21 -25.56
C ASN A 320 -28.42 -13.19 -24.50
N GLU A 321 -28.26 -13.88 -23.36
CA GLU A 321 -29.12 -13.73 -22.18
C GLU A 321 -28.71 -12.59 -21.24
N SER A 322 -27.74 -11.75 -21.66
CA SER A 322 -27.19 -10.62 -20.89
C SER A 322 -26.47 -11.04 -19.61
N GLN A 323 -26.01 -12.28 -19.50
CA GLN A 323 -25.09 -12.71 -18.45
C GLN A 323 -23.67 -12.28 -18.81
N VAL A 324 -22.91 -11.92 -17.79
CA VAL A 324 -21.56 -11.39 -17.96
C VAL A 324 -20.56 -12.12 -17.07
N THR A 325 -19.37 -12.36 -17.60
CA THR A 325 -18.29 -13.03 -16.87
C THR A 325 -16.92 -12.47 -17.26
N PHE A 326 -16.12 -12.11 -16.26
CA PHE A 326 -14.69 -11.86 -16.43
C PHE A 326 -13.91 -13.16 -16.40
N ASN A 327 -12.68 -13.16 -16.91
CA ASN A 327 -11.74 -14.22 -16.54
C ASN A 327 -11.54 -14.21 -15.01
N THR A 328 -11.40 -15.38 -14.41
CA THR A 328 -11.24 -15.55 -12.96
C THR A 328 -10.00 -14.86 -12.39
N THR A 329 -9.00 -14.60 -13.23
CA THR A 329 -7.76 -13.93 -12.87
C THR A 329 -7.53 -12.72 -13.78
N ASN A 330 -7.11 -11.60 -13.19
CA ASN A 330 -6.57 -10.48 -13.95
C ASN A 330 -5.14 -10.83 -14.37
N TYR A 331 -4.82 -10.65 -15.65
CA TYR A 331 -3.45 -10.81 -16.12
C TYR A 331 -2.69 -9.49 -15.96
N THR A 332 -1.41 -9.60 -15.65
CA THR A 332 -0.50 -8.48 -15.51
C THR A 332 0.44 -8.42 -16.73
N PHE A 333 0.85 -7.23 -17.11
CA PHE A 333 1.92 -7.05 -18.11
C PHE A 333 2.72 -5.78 -17.82
N THR A 334 3.98 -5.76 -18.24
CA THR A 334 4.87 -4.61 -18.06
C THR A 334 5.32 -4.09 -19.41
N LEU A 335 5.22 -2.77 -19.60
CA LEU A 335 5.82 -2.05 -20.72
C LEU A 335 7.13 -1.43 -20.25
N ASP A 336 8.26 -1.93 -20.75
CA ASP A 336 9.60 -1.47 -20.40
C ASP A 336 10.49 -1.41 -21.65
N TYR A 337 10.43 -0.25 -22.31
CA TYR A 337 11.09 -0.01 -23.60
C TYR A 337 12.19 1.06 -23.56
N ASP A 338 12.49 1.64 -22.38
CA ASP A 338 13.51 2.68 -22.21
C ASP A 338 13.94 2.93 -20.74
N LEU A 339 13.65 2.02 -19.79
CA LEU A 339 14.07 2.21 -18.40
C LEU A 339 15.45 1.56 -18.18
N PRO A 340 16.49 2.31 -17.76
CA PRO A 340 17.81 1.74 -17.57
C PRO A 340 17.97 1.01 -16.22
N PRO A 341 18.97 0.11 -16.06
CA PRO A 341 19.15 -0.65 -14.83
C PRO A 341 19.43 0.24 -13.61
N ALA A 342 18.81 -0.07 -12.47
CA ALA A 342 19.07 0.60 -11.20
C ALA A 342 20.29 -0.02 -10.48
N VAL A 343 21.28 0.81 -10.15
CA VAL A 343 22.42 0.43 -9.30
C VAL A 343 22.17 0.91 -7.87
N ASN A 344 21.80 -0.01 -6.98
CA ASN A 344 21.32 0.29 -5.63
C ASN A 344 22.45 0.47 -4.61
N SER A 345 23.54 -0.27 -4.75
CA SER A 345 24.71 -0.17 -3.86
C SER A 345 25.98 -0.63 -4.54
N ILE A 346 27.12 -0.10 -4.08
CA ILE A 346 28.46 -0.54 -4.47
C ILE A 346 29.26 -0.74 -3.19
N SER A 347 29.96 -1.88 -3.10
CA SER A 347 30.81 -2.24 -1.96
C SER A 347 32.15 -2.76 -2.46
N LEU A 348 33.18 -2.60 -1.63
CA LEU A 348 34.55 -3.04 -1.91
C LEU A 348 34.98 -4.06 -0.87
N SER A 349 35.87 -4.97 -1.24
CA SER A 349 36.56 -5.88 -0.32
C SER A 349 38.00 -6.08 -0.80
N PRO A 350 39.03 -5.72 -0.01
CA PRO A 350 38.94 -5.03 1.28
C PRO A 350 38.33 -3.62 1.17
N SER A 351 37.77 -3.10 2.28
CA SER A 351 37.05 -1.80 2.32
C SER A 351 37.69 -0.76 3.23
N THR A 352 38.69 -1.14 4.02
CA THR A 352 39.37 -0.24 4.97
C THR A 352 40.67 0.26 4.39
N GLU A 353 41.02 1.52 4.63
CA GLU A 353 42.29 2.10 4.17
C GLU A 353 43.51 1.30 4.65
N ALA A 354 43.43 0.68 5.83
CA ALA A 354 44.49 -0.18 6.41
C ALA A 354 44.67 -1.55 5.73
N GLU A 355 43.81 -1.92 4.77
CA GLU A 355 43.93 -3.19 4.02
C GLU A 355 44.08 -2.94 2.51
N ILE A 356 43.99 -1.68 2.06
CA ILE A 356 43.97 -1.30 0.65
C ILE A 356 45.36 -0.77 0.27
N ASP A 357 46.29 -1.71 0.10
CA ASP A 357 47.70 -1.40 -0.13
C ASP A 357 48.08 -1.50 -1.62
N PRO A 358 49.21 -0.88 -2.03
CA PRO A 358 49.74 -1.03 -3.38
C PRO A 358 50.07 -2.50 -3.71
N GLY A 359 49.43 -3.05 -4.74
CA GLY A 359 49.56 -4.45 -5.17
C GLY A 359 48.44 -5.39 -4.69
N VAL A 360 47.50 -4.91 -3.88
CA VAL A 360 46.36 -5.69 -3.38
C VAL A 360 45.24 -5.78 -4.44
N THR A 361 44.54 -6.92 -4.48
CA THR A 361 43.35 -7.09 -5.32
C THR A 361 42.10 -6.61 -4.59
N ILE A 362 41.42 -5.61 -5.14
CA ILE A 362 40.14 -5.08 -4.66
C ILE A 362 39.00 -5.75 -5.44
N ASN A 363 38.05 -6.35 -4.72
CA ASN A 363 36.83 -6.90 -5.28
C ASN A 363 35.68 -5.89 -5.14
N PHE A 364 35.13 -5.45 -6.26
CA PHE A 364 33.99 -4.56 -6.35
C PHE A 364 32.72 -5.38 -6.50
N THR A 365 31.74 -5.15 -5.64
CA THR A 365 30.41 -5.78 -5.73
C THR A 365 29.34 -4.70 -5.86
N ALA A 366 28.52 -4.78 -6.90
CA ALA A 366 27.42 -3.86 -7.17
C ALA A 366 26.08 -4.58 -7.17
N ALA A 367 25.07 -4.00 -6.52
CA ALA A 367 23.69 -4.48 -6.58
C ALA A 367 22.96 -3.78 -7.73
N ILE A 368 22.74 -4.50 -8.84
CA ILE A 368 22.14 -3.98 -10.08
C ILE A 368 20.84 -4.74 -10.34
N GLN A 369 19.74 -4.00 -10.50
CA GLN A 369 18.41 -4.55 -10.72
C GLN A 369 17.74 -3.88 -11.90
N ASP A 370 16.98 -4.66 -12.65
CA ASP A 370 16.21 -4.21 -13.79
C ASP A 370 15.02 -5.17 -14.00
N ALA A 371 13.87 -4.65 -14.45
CA ALA A 371 12.66 -5.45 -14.61
C ALA A 371 12.79 -6.45 -15.79
N VAL A 372 13.44 -6.04 -16.89
CA VAL A 372 13.72 -6.89 -18.06
C VAL A 372 15.06 -7.62 -17.98
N GLY A 373 15.72 -7.51 -16.82
CA GLY A 373 17.00 -8.13 -16.54
C GLY A 373 18.19 -7.34 -17.09
N VAL A 374 19.30 -7.43 -16.37
CA VAL A 374 20.56 -6.76 -16.71
C VAL A 374 21.31 -7.58 -17.76
N HIS A 375 21.55 -7.00 -18.94
CA HIS A 375 22.28 -7.66 -20.03
C HIS A 375 23.78 -7.67 -19.74
N SER A 376 24.37 -6.53 -19.37
CA SER A 376 25.78 -6.45 -19.01
C SER A 376 26.09 -5.33 -18.04
N ALA A 377 27.11 -5.54 -17.22
CA ALA A 377 27.64 -4.54 -16.32
C ALA A 377 29.17 -4.49 -16.43
N LEU A 378 29.71 -3.27 -16.40
CA LEU A 378 31.13 -2.98 -16.45
C LEU A 378 31.52 -2.15 -15.23
N LEU A 379 32.62 -2.55 -14.58
CA LEU A 379 33.37 -1.69 -13.69
C LEU A 379 34.29 -0.84 -14.56
N GLU A 380 34.08 0.46 -14.58
CA GLU A 380 35.00 1.41 -15.20
C GLU A 380 35.86 2.03 -14.10
N TYR A 381 37.18 1.89 -14.18
CA TYR A 381 38.09 2.48 -13.21
C TYR A 381 39.28 3.18 -13.89
N LYS A 382 39.88 4.14 -13.19
CA LYS A 382 41.10 4.82 -13.60
C LYS A 382 41.91 5.29 -12.40
N TYR A 383 43.23 5.34 -12.55
CA TYR A 383 44.13 5.98 -11.59
C TYR A 383 44.98 7.08 -12.26
N ASP A 384 44.80 7.28 -13.58
CA ASP A 384 45.40 8.33 -14.40
C ASP A 384 44.26 9.00 -15.23
N VAL A 385 44.46 9.22 -16.53
CA VAL A 385 43.53 9.97 -17.40
C VAL A 385 42.40 9.09 -17.95
N ASP A 386 42.74 7.92 -18.48
CA ASP A 386 41.83 7.07 -19.26
C ASP A 386 41.09 6.04 -18.41
N TRP A 387 39.81 5.81 -18.73
CA TRP A 387 38.99 4.75 -18.11
C TRP A 387 39.35 3.38 -18.66
N THR A 388 39.52 2.42 -17.76
CA THR A 388 39.70 1.00 -18.05
C THR A 388 38.43 0.24 -17.68
N ASN A 389 37.93 -0.58 -18.60
CA ASN A 389 36.65 -1.27 -18.43
C ASN A 389 36.88 -2.75 -18.12
N VAL A 390 36.29 -3.23 -17.02
CA VAL A 390 36.32 -4.63 -16.59
C VAL A 390 34.90 -5.15 -16.57
N SER A 391 34.64 -6.23 -17.30
CA SER A 391 33.33 -6.88 -17.27
C SER A 391 33.06 -7.46 -15.89
N MET A 392 31.89 -7.13 -15.34
CA MET A 392 31.43 -7.71 -14.09
C MET A 392 30.75 -9.06 -14.36
N THR A 393 30.91 -10.00 -13.43
CA THR A 393 30.23 -11.29 -13.45
C THR A 393 29.03 -11.28 -12.51
N ASN A 394 27.89 -11.78 -12.99
CA ASN A 394 26.68 -11.94 -12.17
C ASN A 394 26.86 -13.14 -11.21
N VAL A 395 26.83 -12.88 -9.90
CA VAL A 395 27.02 -13.87 -8.83
C VAL A 395 25.69 -14.40 -8.30
N SER A 396 24.65 -13.57 -8.34
CA SER A 396 23.25 -13.90 -8.00
C SER A 396 22.35 -12.88 -8.70
N ASN A 397 21.06 -13.17 -8.95
CA ASN A 397 20.15 -12.39 -9.81
C ASN A 397 20.33 -10.85 -9.82
N SER A 398 20.72 -10.22 -8.71
CA SER A 398 20.98 -8.77 -8.61
C SER A 398 22.39 -8.36 -8.18
N LEU A 399 23.33 -9.27 -7.93
CA LEU A 399 24.70 -8.96 -7.47
C LEU A 399 25.73 -9.26 -8.54
N TRP A 400 26.50 -8.23 -8.90
CA TRP A 400 27.55 -8.28 -9.90
C TRP A 400 28.89 -8.00 -9.24
N ASN A 401 29.94 -8.74 -9.60
CA ASN A 401 31.28 -8.50 -9.07
C ASN A 401 32.37 -8.36 -10.15
N ALA A 402 33.42 -7.61 -9.83
CA ALA A 402 34.63 -7.49 -10.65
C ALA A 402 35.84 -7.24 -9.75
N THR A 403 37.00 -7.76 -10.14
CA THR A 403 38.23 -7.61 -9.38
C THR A 403 39.24 -6.74 -10.12
N VAL A 404 39.90 -5.83 -9.41
CA VAL A 404 40.99 -4.99 -9.91
C VAL A 404 42.21 -5.17 -9.01
N THR A 405 43.37 -5.46 -9.59
CA THR A 405 44.64 -5.50 -8.84
C THR A 405 45.29 -4.13 -8.91
N THR A 406 45.57 -3.52 -7.75
CA THR A 406 46.19 -2.20 -7.68
C THR A 406 47.65 -2.26 -8.15
N VAL A 407 48.17 -1.14 -8.65
CA VAL A 407 49.59 -1.03 -8.99
C VAL A 407 50.44 -0.99 -7.73
N SER A 408 51.71 -1.39 -7.83
CA SER A 408 52.65 -1.44 -6.71
C SER A 408 53.15 -0.06 -6.22
N SER A 409 52.40 1.02 -6.49
CA SER A 409 52.71 2.39 -6.06
C SER A 409 51.47 3.07 -5.51
N GLU A 410 51.63 3.96 -4.53
CA GLU A 410 50.52 4.72 -3.95
C GLU A 410 49.77 5.54 -5.03
N ARG A 411 48.44 5.37 -5.10
CA ARG A 411 47.57 5.98 -6.11
C ARG A 411 46.14 6.13 -5.58
N THR A 412 45.42 7.11 -6.09
CA THR A 412 43.97 7.21 -5.92
C THR A 412 43.28 6.60 -7.14
N TYR A 413 42.42 5.62 -6.91
CA TYR A 413 41.61 4.98 -7.94
C TYR A 413 40.24 5.63 -7.97
N TYR A 414 39.80 6.09 -9.14
CA TYR A 414 38.44 6.53 -9.42
C TYR A 414 37.69 5.41 -10.12
N TYR A 415 36.44 5.15 -9.73
CA TYR A 415 35.65 4.08 -10.31
C TYR A 415 34.16 4.44 -10.43
N ARG A 416 33.46 3.78 -11.35
CA ARG A 416 32.01 3.86 -11.54
C ARG A 416 31.48 2.57 -12.18
N ILE A 417 30.18 2.34 -12.06
CA ILE A 417 29.51 1.19 -12.66
C ILE A 417 28.72 1.67 -13.88
N TRP A 418 28.95 1.02 -15.01
CA TRP A 418 28.15 1.14 -16.22
C TRP A 418 27.31 -0.13 -16.33
N ALA A 419 26.00 -0.01 -16.57
CA ALA A 419 25.11 -1.16 -16.74
C ALA A 419 24.16 -0.92 -17.90
N ASN A 420 23.83 -1.99 -18.63
CA ASN A 420 22.76 -1.99 -19.61
C ASN A 420 21.80 -3.17 -19.40
N ASP A 421 20.53 -2.94 -19.70
CA ASP A 421 19.49 -3.97 -19.70
C ASP A 421 19.33 -4.65 -21.08
N SER A 422 18.39 -5.57 -21.15
CA SER A 422 18.03 -6.31 -22.36
C SER A 422 17.31 -5.47 -23.43
N SER A 423 16.73 -4.32 -23.07
CA SER A 423 16.14 -3.33 -23.99
C SER A 423 17.20 -2.41 -24.62
N GLY A 424 18.39 -2.36 -24.03
CA GLY A 424 19.51 -1.55 -24.47
C GLY A 424 19.61 -0.18 -23.79
N ALA A 425 18.77 0.10 -22.79
CA ALA A 425 18.91 1.31 -21.99
C ALA A 425 20.11 1.20 -21.03
N ILE A 426 20.74 2.34 -20.74
CA ILE A 426 22.06 2.42 -20.09
C ILE A 426 21.98 3.31 -18.85
N ASN A 427 22.57 2.83 -17.75
CA ASN A 427 22.83 3.63 -16.56
C ASN A 427 24.33 3.69 -16.26
N VAL A 428 24.81 4.86 -15.81
CA VAL A 428 26.19 5.06 -15.35
C VAL A 428 26.15 5.77 -14.01
N THR A 429 26.77 5.17 -12.99
CA THR A 429 26.80 5.77 -11.66
C THR A 429 27.71 7.01 -11.59
N PRO A 430 27.59 7.84 -10.54
CA PRO A 430 28.61 8.83 -10.20
C PRO A 430 29.99 8.20 -10.04
N THR A 431 31.03 9.03 -10.12
CA THR A 431 32.42 8.60 -9.89
C THR A 431 32.74 8.60 -8.40
N TYR A 432 33.17 7.44 -7.92
CA TYR A 432 33.68 7.23 -6.57
C TYR A 432 35.22 7.18 -6.59
N ASN A 433 35.85 7.27 -5.42
CA ASN A 433 37.29 7.11 -5.29
C ASN A 433 37.69 6.24 -4.10
N VAL A 434 38.86 5.61 -4.19
CA VAL A 434 39.51 4.86 -3.12
C VAL A 434 41.02 5.16 -3.15
N ASN A 435 41.59 5.48 -1.99
CA ASN A 435 43.01 5.75 -1.84
C ASN A 435 43.74 4.44 -1.54
N VAL A 436 44.78 4.17 -2.31
CA VAL A 436 45.68 3.02 -2.13
C VAL A 436 47.00 3.59 -1.60
N THR A 437 47.19 3.54 -0.29
CA THR A 437 48.32 4.17 0.40
C THR A 437 48.80 3.31 1.56
N ASN A 438 50.12 3.23 1.77
CA ASN A 438 50.67 2.58 2.95
C ASN A 438 50.36 3.39 4.21
N ASP A 439 50.02 2.71 5.30
CA ASP A 439 49.87 3.33 6.61
C ASP A 439 51.16 3.23 7.46
N TYR A 440 51.30 4.14 8.42
CA TYR A 440 52.50 4.25 9.28
C TYR A 440 52.07 4.34 10.75
N THR A 441 51.23 3.40 11.18
CA THR A 441 50.60 3.42 12.50
C THR A 441 51.37 2.61 13.53
N TRP A 442 51.28 2.99 14.81
CA TRP A 442 51.82 2.21 15.91
C TRP A 442 51.13 2.51 17.24
N THR A 443 51.33 1.63 18.22
CA THR A 443 50.74 1.75 19.55
C THR A 443 51.77 1.47 20.65
N ARG A 444 51.53 2.03 21.85
CA ARG A 444 52.27 1.73 23.08
C ARG A 444 51.35 1.20 24.18
N SER A 445 51.88 0.38 25.08
CA SER A 445 51.21 -0.05 26.29
C SER A 445 52.22 -0.43 27.38
N PRO A 446 52.00 -0.10 28.66
CA PRO A 446 50.93 0.75 29.22
C PRO A 446 51.22 2.26 29.04
N VAL A 447 50.23 3.12 29.33
CA VAL A 447 50.37 4.59 29.27
C VAL A 447 51.01 5.15 30.54
N THR A 448 50.89 4.44 31.66
CA THR A 448 51.51 4.79 32.94
C THR A 448 52.29 3.61 33.52
N LEU A 449 53.35 3.92 34.27
CA LEU A 449 54.12 2.96 35.06
C LEU A 449 54.13 3.41 36.51
N GLU A 450 54.22 2.47 37.45
CA GLU A 450 54.41 2.78 38.86
C GLU A 450 55.53 1.91 39.41
N ALA A 451 56.48 2.54 40.11
CA ALA A 451 57.68 1.89 40.60
C ALA A 451 57.98 2.29 42.05
N TYR A 452 58.60 1.38 42.79
CA TYR A 452 58.90 1.52 44.21
C TYR A 452 60.33 1.10 44.48
N GLY A 453 61.07 1.90 45.24
CA GLY A 453 62.49 1.66 45.43
C GLY A 453 63.10 2.48 46.56
N LEU A 454 64.21 1.97 47.09
CA LEU A 454 64.98 2.69 48.09
C LEU A 454 65.54 3.98 47.49
N ILE A 455 65.57 5.06 48.27
CA ILE A 455 66.17 6.32 47.86
C ILE A 455 67.59 6.12 47.32
N ALA A 456 67.94 6.87 46.26
CA ALA A 456 69.24 6.82 45.60
C ALA A 456 69.70 5.42 45.12
N SER A 457 68.78 4.49 44.88
CA SER A 457 69.08 3.15 44.34
C SER A 457 68.53 2.96 42.92
N VAL A 458 69.23 2.18 42.09
CA VAL A 458 68.77 1.81 40.74
C VAL A 458 67.80 0.65 40.86
N ASN A 459 66.54 0.84 40.46
CA ASN A 459 65.56 -0.25 40.38
C ASN A 459 64.78 -0.23 39.06
N ASN A 460 64.01 -1.30 38.84
CA ASN A 460 63.15 -1.43 37.68
C ASN A 460 61.95 -0.49 37.79
N VAL A 461 61.68 0.27 36.71
CA VAL A 461 60.53 1.17 36.62
C VAL A 461 59.35 0.47 35.95
N GLY A 462 59.59 -0.32 34.90
CA GLY A 462 58.56 -1.11 34.23
C GLY A 462 58.86 -1.42 32.76
N LEU A 463 57.91 -2.09 32.10
CA LEU A 463 58.00 -2.52 30.71
C LEU A 463 57.04 -1.71 29.83
N ILE A 464 57.54 -1.18 28.71
CA ILE A 464 56.76 -0.52 27.66
C ILE A 464 56.76 -1.38 26.41
N ARG A 465 55.59 -1.87 26.00
CA ARG A 465 55.37 -2.57 24.74
C ARG A 465 55.08 -1.58 23.62
N LEU A 466 55.89 -1.61 22.57
CA LEU A 466 55.69 -0.87 21.32
C LEU A 466 55.26 -1.85 20.23
N ASN A 467 54.19 -1.54 19.50
CA ASN A 467 53.66 -2.38 18.43
C ASN A 467 53.54 -1.55 17.15
N ASN A 468 54.32 -1.89 16.13
CA ASN A 468 54.22 -1.30 14.80
C ASN A 468 53.04 -1.96 14.07
N THR A 469 51.93 -1.22 13.96
CA THR A 469 50.68 -1.70 13.36
C THR A 469 50.57 -1.36 11.88
N GLY A 470 51.46 -0.52 11.35
CA GLY A 470 51.43 -0.11 9.96
C GLY A 470 52.24 -1.00 9.02
N ASP A 471 52.24 -0.62 7.75
CA ASP A 471 52.74 -1.43 6.64
C ASP A 471 54.26 -1.34 6.40
N ASP A 472 54.93 -0.37 7.01
CA ASP A 472 56.36 -0.12 6.83
C ASP A 472 57.14 -0.15 8.15
N THR A 473 58.46 -0.23 8.05
CA THR A 473 59.38 -0.16 9.18
C THR A 473 59.38 1.24 9.81
N LEU A 474 59.19 1.29 11.12
CA LEU A 474 59.25 2.52 11.92
C LEU A 474 60.53 2.58 12.75
N ILE A 475 61.12 3.77 12.87
CA ILE A 475 62.31 4.06 13.68
C ILE A 475 61.87 4.76 14.95
N PHE A 476 62.10 4.13 16.10
CA PHE A 476 61.72 4.60 17.42
C PHE A 476 62.87 5.27 18.16
N THR A 477 62.58 6.39 18.83
CA THR A 477 63.49 7.09 19.75
C THR A 477 62.77 7.34 21.07
N LEU A 478 63.40 6.98 22.19
CA LEU A 478 62.90 7.24 23.54
C LEU A 478 63.78 8.30 24.23
N THR A 479 63.14 9.21 24.94
CA THR A 479 63.78 10.24 25.78
C THR A 479 62.97 10.46 27.05
N ASP A 480 63.61 10.77 28.16
CA ASP A 480 62.95 11.06 29.43
C ASP A 480 63.30 12.47 29.98
N ASP A 481 62.49 12.94 30.92
CA ASP A 481 62.67 14.21 31.64
C ASP A 481 63.16 14.01 33.10
N TRP A 482 63.65 12.82 33.44
CA TRP A 482 64.05 12.53 34.82
C TRP A 482 65.24 13.40 35.22
N PRO A 483 65.18 14.11 36.36
CA PRO A 483 66.22 15.07 36.75
C PRO A 483 67.56 14.42 37.11
N ILE A 484 67.62 13.09 37.23
CA ILE A 484 68.83 12.30 37.49
C ILE A 484 69.23 11.59 36.19
N VAL A 485 70.48 11.71 35.76
CA VAL A 485 71.00 11.24 34.45
C VAL A 485 71.18 9.71 34.36
N ASP A 486 70.39 8.93 35.10
CA ASP A 486 70.53 7.48 35.26
C ASP A 486 69.24 6.74 34.89
N VAL A 487 68.70 6.99 33.69
CA VAL A 487 67.62 6.19 33.09
C VAL A 487 68.21 5.31 32.00
N TYR A 488 67.95 4.00 32.07
CA TYR A 488 68.47 3.01 31.13
C TYR A 488 67.33 2.23 30.49
N TYR A 489 67.37 2.16 29.16
CA TYR A 489 66.51 1.32 28.33
C TYR A 489 67.28 0.06 27.93
N ASN A 490 66.62 -1.11 27.85
CA ASN A 490 67.23 -2.35 27.36
C ASN A 490 67.49 -2.37 25.82
N THR A 491 67.41 -1.21 25.17
CA THR A 491 67.56 -1.01 23.73
C THR A 491 68.47 0.19 23.46
N THR A 492 69.09 0.23 22.29
CA THR A 492 69.92 1.36 21.86
C THR A 492 69.07 2.30 21.01
N ASN A 493 68.88 3.53 21.49
CA ASN A 493 68.14 4.55 20.74
C ASN A 493 69.02 5.18 19.64
N PRO A 494 68.50 5.41 18.42
CA PRO A 494 67.22 4.92 17.89
C PRO A 494 67.29 3.45 17.44
N PHE A 495 66.15 2.75 17.41
CA PHE A 495 66.03 1.37 16.90
C PHE A 495 64.88 1.22 15.91
N ALA A 496 64.99 0.25 15.00
CA ALA A 496 63.98 -0.01 13.97
C ALA A 496 63.06 -1.17 14.36
N LEU A 497 61.77 -1.04 14.07
CA LEU A 497 60.76 -2.07 14.25
C LEU A 497 60.05 -2.31 12.90
N THR A 498 60.21 -3.51 12.34
CA THR A 498 59.58 -3.92 11.08
C THR A 498 58.05 -3.91 11.17
N ASN A 499 57.37 -3.87 10.03
CA ASN A 499 55.91 -3.89 9.97
C ASN A 499 55.32 -5.10 10.73
N GLY A 500 54.18 -4.89 11.40
CA GLY A 500 53.48 -5.91 12.20
C GLY A 500 54.25 -6.47 13.40
N SER A 501 55.39 -5.89 13.77
CA SER A 501 56.28 -6.42 14.82
C SER A 501 56.11 -5.68 16.15
N VAL A 502 56.41 -6.36 17.25
CA VAL A 502 56.28 -5.86 18.63
C VAL A 502 57.62 -5.88 19.36
N MET A 503 57.89 -4.88 20.21
CA MET A 503 59.07 -4.80 21.05
C MET A 503 58.73 -4.39 22.49
N ASP A 504 59.26 -5.14 23.47
CA ASP A 504 59.13 -4.83 24.90
C ASP A 504 60.41 -4.12 25.40
N VAL A 505 60.26 -2.84 25.75
CA VAL A 505 61.33 -1.98 26.27
C VAL A 505 61.29 -1.95 27.79
N ASN A 506 62.32 -2.47 28.46
CA ASN A 506 62.45 -2.42 29.91
C ASN A 506 63.13 -1.11 30.34
N VAL A 507 62.50 -0.39 31.26
CA VAL A 507 62.95 0.90 31.80
C VAL A 507 63.47 0.70 33.22
N THR A 508 64.71 1.13 33.48
CA THR A 508 65.32 1.14 34.81
C THR A 508 65.82 2.55 35.14
N ALA A 509 65.66 3.01 36.38
CA ALA A 509 66.05 4.36 36.78
C ALA A 509 66.59 4.41 38.22
N THR A 510 67.41 5.41 38.51
CA THR A 510 67.80 5.76 39.89
C THR A 510 66.66 6.51 40.59
N PHE A 511 66.23 5.98 41.74
CA PHE A 511 65.18 6.57 42.59
C PHE A 511 65.68 7.84 43.29
N ALA A 512 64.74 8.74 43.63
CA ALA A 512 65.07 10.06 44.18
C ALA A 512 65.86 9.97 45.50
N ALA A 513 66.63 11.01 45.83
CA ALA A 513 67.50 11.03 47.01
C ALA A 513 66.76 11.35 48.33
N SER A 514 65.46 11.62 48.27
CA SER A 514 64.58 11.91 49.40
C SER A 514 63.32 11.07 49.31
N ASP A 515 62.68 10.82 50.45
CA ASP A 515 61.35 10.20 50.50
C ASP A 515 60.33 11.05 49.72
N GLY A 516 59.49 10.41 48.92
CA GLY A 516 58.44 11.10 48.18
C GLY A 516 58.01 10.42 46.87
N VAL A 517 57.04 11.04 46.22
CA VAL A 517 56.46 10.61 44.94
C VAL A 517 56.87 11.60 43.85
N ASN A 518 57.51 11.12 42.79
CA ASN A 518 57.93 11.94 41.66
C ASN A 518 57.49 11.29 40.34
N ASN A 519 57.25 12.09 39.31
CA ASN A 519 56.87 11.60 37.99
C ASN A 519 58.02 11.77 36.98
N MET A 520 58.21 10.78 36.13
CA MET A 520 59.09 10.77 34.96
C MET A 520 58.25 10.61 33.70
N THR A 521 58.40 11.49 32.73
CA THR A 521 57.76 11.41 31.41
C THR A 521 58.75 10.82 30.41
N ILE A 522 58.42 9.64 29.86
CA ILE A 522 59.15 9.03 28.74
C ILE A 522 58.44 9.39 27.45
N ASN A 523 59.05 10.23 26.62
CA ASN A 523 58.61 10.54 25.28
C ASN A 523 59.13 9.52 24.26
N ILE A 524 58.23 8.95 23.48
CA ILE A 524 58.48 7.93 22.45
C ILE A 524 58.09 8.53 21.10
N SER A 525 59.06 8.81 20.25
CA SER A 525 58.80 9.28 18.88
C SER A 525 59.04 8.16 17.86
N ALA A 526 58.22 8.13 16.81
CA ALA A 526 58.36 7.20 15.69
C ALA A 526 58.47 7.96 14.36
N VAL A 527 59.41 7.54 13.51
CA VAL A 527 59.59 8.09 12.17
C VAL A 527 59.60 6.95 11.14
N PRO A 528 58.82 7.02 10.06
CA PRO A 528 58.89 6.03 9.00
C PRO A 528 60.28 5.96 8.34
N SER A 529 60.69 4.76 7.94
CA SER A 529 61.93 4.55 7.17
C SER A 529 61.95 5.36 5.85
N PRO A 530 60.82 5.52 5.11
CA PRO A 530 60.76 6.45 3.98
C PRO A 530 60.83 7.92 4.42
N ILE A 531 61.80 8.66 3.87
CA ILE A 531 62.00 10.09 4.16
C ILE A 531 60.77 10.90 3.69
N GLY A 532 60.26 11.77 4.57
CA GLY A 532 59.15 12.68 4.26
C GLY A 532 57.75 12.14 4.57
N LYS A 533 57.64 10.91 5.08
CA LYS A 533 56.40 10.34 5.63
C LYS A 533 56.32 10.59 7.14
N THR A 534 55.11 10.57 7.69
CA THR A 534 54.85 10.81 9.12
C THR A 534 54.16 9.60 9.75
N ALA A 535 54.68 9.13 10.88
CA ALA A 535 53.99 8.12 11.66
C ALA A 535 52.72 8.71 12.29
N SER A 536 51.70 7.87 12.48
CA SER A 536 50.47 8.25 13.18
C SER A 536 50.28 7.36 14.41
N PRO A 537 50.45 7.89 15.62
CA PRO A 537 50.92 9.25 15.94
C PRO A 537 52.43 9.44 15.71
N THR A 538 52.89 10.69 15.62
CA THR A 538 54.33 11.00 15.47
C THR A 538 55.12 10.79 16.75
N SER A 539 54.47 10.99 17.90
CA SER A 539 55.03 10.73 19.22
C SER A 539 53.93 10.42 20.22
N GLN A 540 54.31 9.75 21.30
CA GLN A 540 53.47 9.45 22.43
C GLN A 540 54.28 9.43 23.73
N THR A 541 53.65 9.68 24.87
CA THR A 541 54.33 9.73 26.18
C THR A 541 53.87 8.64 27.15
N THR A 542 54.78 8.12 27.96
CA THR A 542 54.47 7.22 29.08
C THR A 542 54.90 7.89 30.37
N VAL A 543 54.00 8.00 31.35
CA VAL A 543 54.31 8.66 32.64
C VAL A 543 54.59 7.58 33.69
N ALA A 544 55.79 7.58 34.24
CA ALA A 544 56.20 6.70 35.32
C ALA A 544 56.17 7.44 36.67
N THR A 545 55.36 6.95 37.61
CA THR A 545 55.34 7.42 39.00
C THR A 545 56.35 6.61 39.82
N ILE A 546 57.35 7.30 40.35
CA ILE A 546 58.48 6.73 41.08
C ILE A 546 58.32 7.10 42.56
N ASN A 547 58.06 6.08 43.38
CA ASN A 547 57.92 6.20 44.84
C ASN A 547 59.27 5.85 45.50
N SER A 548 59.93 6.85 46.09
CA SER A 548 61.24 6.69 46.73
C SER A 548 61.08 6.69 48.25
N TYR A 549 61.71 5.73 48.94
CA TYR A 549 61.64 5.63 50.41
C TYR A 549 62.99 5.26 51.08
N SER A 550 63.20 5.71 52.31
CA SER A 550 64.40 5.47 53.14
C SER A 550 64.30 4.20 53.99
N GLY A 551 63.08 3.66 54.19
CA GLY A 551 62.78 2.42 54.90
C GLY A 551 61.85 2.62 56.11
N GLY A 552 61.04 1.62 56.44
CA GLY A 552 59.96 1.73 57.44
C GLY A 552 58.63 2.19 56.84
N PRO A 553 57.56 2.39 57.65
CA PRO A 553 56.32 2.99 57.17
C PRO A 553 56.51 4.50 56.93
N TYR A 554 55.94 5.02 55.85
CA TYR A 554 55.95 6.45 55.52
C TYR A 554 54.57 6.87 55.05
N LEU A 555 53.99 7.90 55.68
CA LEU A 555 52.66 8.39 55.37
C LEU A 555 52.75 9.57 54.39
N ASP A 556 52.28 9.36 53.16
CA ASP A 556 52.02 10.41 52.19
C ASP A 556 50.58 10.89 52.36
N VAL A 557 50.41 12.13 52.82
CA VAL A 557 49.11 12.73 53.13
C VAL A 557 48.85 13.84 52.13
N ASN A 558 47.72 13.81 51.45
CA ASN A 558 47.37 14.79 50.42
C ASN A 558 45.90 15.19 50.52
N ILE A 559 45.63 16.50 50.51
CA ILE A 559 44.28 17.05 50.29
C ILE A 559 43.97 16.88 48.80
N VAL A 560 43.02 16.00 48.48
CA VAL A 560 42.61 15.68 47.11
C VAL A 560 41.73 16.78 46.53
N SER A 561 40.81 17.29 47.34
CA SER A 561 39.96 18.39 46.94
C SER A 561 39.49 19.23 48.13
N ILE A 562 39.63 20.54 47.97
CA ILE A 562 39.07 21.57 48.83
C ILE A 562 38.81 22.80 47.95
N PRO A 563 37.67 23.49 48.08
CA PRO A 563 37.43 24.70 47.30
C PRO A 563 38.47 25.78 47.67
N THR A 564 39.03 26.44 46.66
CA THR A 564 40.02 27.52 46.87
C THR A 564 39.39 28.83 47.33
N THR A 565 38.08 29.02 47.08
CA THR A 565 37.30 30.18 47.52
C THR A 565 35.92 29.72 48.01
N ILE A 566 35.46 30.24 49.16
CA ILE A 566 34.17 29.88 49.78
C ILE A 566 33.52 31.13 50.36
N ASN A 567 32.22 31.31 50.20
CA ASN A 567 31.48 32.39 50.87
C ASN A 567 31.08 31.96 52.29
N GLN A 568 31.00 32.91 53.22
CA GLN A 568 30.35 32.70 54.52
C GLN A 568 28.90 32.21 54.34
N SER A 569 28.33 31.56 55.36
CA SER A 569 26.96 31.02 55.30
C SER A 569 26.72 29.95 54.21
N THR A 570 27.79 29.38 53.64
CA THR A 570 27.72 28.26 52.68
C THR A 570 27.56 26.93 53.42
N ASN A 571 26.57 26.14 53.02
CA ASN A 571 26.35 24.80 53.56
C ASN A 571 26.93 23.73 52.63
N TYR A 572 27.30 22.58 53.21
CA TYR A 572 27.74 21.38 52.48
C TYR A 572 29.02 21.54 51.65
N VAL A 573 30.02 22.25 52.18
CA VAL A 573 31.36 22.30 51.59
C VAL A 573 32.04 20.94 51.76
N SER A 574 32.47 20.34 50.65
CA SER A 574 33.16 19.04 50.66
C SER A 574 34.67 19.22 50.84
N LEU A 575 35.25 18.46 51.77
CA LEU A 575 36.68 18.33 52.00
C LEU A 575 37.09 16.87 51.78
N ASN A 576 38.08 16.62 50.93
CA ASN A 576 38.60 15.27 50.67
C ASN A 576 40.11 15.26 50.85
N ALA A 577 40.59 14.30 51.65
CA ALA A 577 42.01 14.04 51.80
C ALA A 577 42.28 12.55 51.87
N THR A 578 43.50 12.18 51.50
CA THR A 578 43.99 10.81 51.49
C THR A 578 45.27 10.67 52.30
N VAL A 579 45.49 9.46 52.80
CA VAL A 579 46.73 9.03 53.41
C VAL A 579 47.14 7.68 52.80
N LYS A 580 48.32 7.63 52.20
CA LYS A 580 48.92 6.42 51.62
C LYS A 580 50.19 6.06 52.38
N ASN A 581 50.37 4.79 52.72
CA ASN A 581 51.66 4.32 53.23
C ASN A 581 52.60 4.00 52.07
N ILE A 582 53.46 4.92 51.65
CA ILE A 582 54.44 4.70 50.57
C ILE A 582 55.72 4.01 51.05
N GLY A 583 55.86 3.79 52.36
CA GLY A 583 56.94 3.02 52.96
C GLY A 583 56.82 1.52 52.72
N ASN A 584 57.85 0.76 53.08
CA ASN A 584 57.93 -0.69 52.84
C ASN A 584 57.47 -1.57 54.02
N GLU A 585 57.08 -0.97 55.14
CA GLU A 585 56.55 -1.66 56.33
C GLU A 585 55.11 -1.21 56.66
N THR A 586 54.43 -1.90 57.58
CA THR A 586 53.05 -1.56 58.00
C THR A 586 53.06 -0.43 59.02
N ALA A 587 52.20 0.58 58.84
CA ALA A 587 52.01 1.65 59.81
C ALA A 587 50.90 1.25 60.81
N GLU A 588 51.20 1.20 62.11
CA GLU A 588 50.29 0.66 63.12
C GLU A 588 49.40 1.73 63.76
N ASN A 589 48.10 1.43 63.90
CA ASN A 589 47.08 2.28 64.53
C ASN A 589 47.09 3.73 64.01
N LEU A 590 46.92 3.88 62.70
CA LEU A 590 46.77 5.16 62.04
C LEU A 590 45.48 5.86 62.50
N TRP A 591 45.62 7.11 62.93
CA TRP A 591 44.53 8.07 62.97
C TRP A 591 44.77 9.18 61.94
N PHE A 592 43.68 9.69 61.39
CA PHE A 592 43.68 10.70 60.34
C PHE A 592 42.66 11.79 60.68
N ASN A 593 43.12 13.01 60.91
CA ASN A 593 42.35 14.09 61.51
C ASN A 593 42.37 15.38 60.69
N TRP A 594 41.19 15.94 60.46
CA TRP A 594 41.02 17.31 59.97
C TRP A 594 41.08 18.32 61.11
N SER A 595 41.76 19.44 60.87
CA SER A 595 41.77 20.59 61.78
C SER A 595 40.89 21.70 61.18
N LEU A 596 39.63 21.76 61.62
CA LEU A 596 38.66 22.75 61.11
C LEU A 596 38.82 24.13 61.80
N PRO A 597 38.84 25.24 61.04
CA PRO A 597 38.89 26.60 61.58
C PRO A 597 37.61 27.03 62.33
N THR A 598 37.69 28.11 63.11
CA THR A 598 36.52 28.71 63.78
C THR A 598 35.44 29.09 62.75
N GLY A 599 34.18 28.78 63.06
CA GLY A 599 33.03 29.07 62.19
C GLY A 599 32.74 27.97 61.15
N TRP A 600 33.61 26.95 61.06
CA TRP A 600 33.41 25.75 60.25
C TRP A 600 32.86 24.64 61.14
N THR A 601 31.80 23.96 60.70
CA THR A 601 31.15 22.90 61.48
C THR A 601 30.98 21.65 60.64
N ASN A 602 31.48 20.52 61.10
CA ASN A 602 31.28 19.24 60.42
C ASN A 602 29.80 18.82 60.49
N THR A 603 29.20 18.58 59.33
CA THR A 603 27.81 18.12 59.19
C THR A 603 27.71 16.65 58.77
N SER A 604 28.75 16.08 58.18
CA SER A 604 28.81 14.66 57.80
C SER A 604 30.25 14.19 57.68
N GLY A 605 30.52 12.96 58.13
CA GLY A 605 31.87 12.39 58.24
C GLY A 605 32.46 12.56 59.65
N ASN A 606 33.63 11.98 59.89
CA ASN A 606 34.31 12.06 61.18
C ASN A 606 35.58 12.90 61.07
N GLU A 607 35.65 14.02 61.81
CA GLU A 607 36.83 14.90 61.82
C GLU A 607 38.11 14.11 62.11
N THR A 608 38.06 13.22 63.11
CA THR A 608 39.07 12.19 63.36
C THR A 608 38.58 10.81 62.94
N MET A 609 39.25 10.20 61.98
CA MET A 609 39.02 8.81 61.56
C MET A 609 40.13 7.91 62.11
N TYR A 610 39.77 6.82 62.79
CA TYR A 610 40.70 5.77 63.19
C TYR A 610 40.68 4.65 62.15
N ILE A 611 41.75 4.52 61.39
CA ILE A 611 41.85 3.60 60.24
C ILE A 611 42.42 2.23 60.70
N GLY A 612 43.25 2.22 61.75
CA GLY A 612 43.92 1.01 62.22
C GLY A 612 45.26 0.79 61.51
N ASN A 613 45.68 -0.46 61.35
CA ASN A 613 46.97 -0.76 60.70
C ASN A 613 46.86 -0.63 59.18
N ILE A 614 47.74 0.16 58.56
CA ILE A 614 47.78 0.29 57.09
C ILE A 614 49.05 -0.36 56.54
N SER A 615 48.88 -1.38 55.71
CA SER A 615 49.98 -2.04 55.00
C SER A 615 50.63 -1.10 53.99
N SER A 616 51.85 -1.43 53.56
CA SER A 616 52.52 -0.74 52.45
C SER A 616 51.58 -0.63 51.24
N GLN A 617 51.61 0.53 50.57
CA GLN A 617 50.83 0.92 49.39
C GLN A 617 49.31 1.03 49.59
N THR A 618 48.82 0.86 50.83
CA THR A 618 47.39 1.05 51.12
C THR A 618 47.07 2.53 51.24
N THR A 619 46.07 2.99 50.49
CA THR A 619 45.52 4.35 50.57
C THR A 619 44.16 4.33 51.24
N ASN A 620 43.93 5.26 52.16
CA ASN A 620 42.64 5.51 52.78
C ASN A 620 42.28 6.99 52.62
N SER A 621 40.99 7.30 52.45
CA SER A 621 40.48 8.67 52.42
C SER A 621 39.69 9.01 53.69
N ASN A 622 39.60 10.30 54.01
CA ASN A 622 38.67 10.84 55.00
C ASN A 622 37.98 12.07 54.41
N ASP A 623 36.69 11.90 54.12
CA ASP A 623 35.88 12.89 53.46
C ASP A 623 34.92 13.53 54.46
N LEU A 624 34.86 14.86 54.48
CA LEU A 624 33.98 15.64 55.34
C LEU A 624 33.06 16.53 54.52
N LEU A 625 31.84 16.73 55.03
CA LEU A 625 31.00 17.87 54.67
C LEU A 625 30.98 18.85 55.82
N VAL A 626 31.29 20.11 55.54
CA VAL A 626 31.34 21.18 56.54
C VAL A 626 30.40 22.33 56.15
N ASN A 627 29.74 22.92 57.13
CA ASN A 627 29.01 24.17 56.98
C ASN A 627 29.87 25.33 57.46
N ILE A 628 29.93 26.38 56.65
CA ILE A 628 30.62 27.63 56.94
C ILE A 628 29.59 28.62 57.45
N SER A 629 29.70 29.02 58.69
CA SER A 629 28.80 30.02 59.29
C SER A 629 29.30 31.45 59.04
N TYR A 630 28.43 32.43 59.27
CA TYR A 630 28.78 33.87 59.34
C TYR A 630 29.85 34.21 60.41
N LEU A 631 30.20 33.27 61.29
CA LEU A 631 31.27 33.41 62.28
C LEU A 631 32.65 33.01 61.75
N ALA A 632 32.75 32.45 60.54
CA ALA A 632 34.03 32.15 59.91
C ALA A 632 34.74 33.47 59.54
N GLU A 633 36.02 33.62 59.86
CA GLU A 633 36.77 34.85 59.54
C GLU A 633 36.95 35.00 58.03
N SER A 634 36.63 36.16 57.46
CA SER A 634 36.88 36.46 56.05
C SER A 634 38.37 36.72 55.77
N GLY A 635 38.87 36.24 54.64
CA GLY A 635 40.29 36.26 54.28
C GLY A 635 40.85 34.86 53.96
N VAL A 636 42.18 34.75 53.84
CA VAL A 636 42.84 33.47 53.56
C VAL A 636 42.94 32.65 54.86
N ILE A 637 42.25 31.51 54.90
CA ILE A 637 42.23 30.59 56.03
C ILE A 637 42.90 29.28 55.63
N THR A 638 43.84 28.80 56.45
CA THR A 638 44.53 27.54 56.22
C THR A 638 43.77 26.38 56.85
N VAL A 639 43.44 25.36 56.06
CA VAL A 639 42.82 24.11 56.51
C VAL A 639 43.85 23.00 56.38
N CYS A 640 44.08 22.25 57.46
CA CYS A 640 45.09 21.20 57.50
C CYS A 640 44.48 19.85 57.84
N VAL A 641 45.10 18.79 57.32
CA VAL A 641 44.83 17.41 57.68
C VAL A 641 46.12 16.76 58.17
N ASN A 642 46.04 16.04 59.28
CA ASN A 642 47.18 15.40 59.94
C ASN A 642 46.92 13.92 60.12
N ALA A 643 47.94 13.10 59.91
CA ALA A 643 47.93 11.68 60.14
C ALA A 643 49.07 11.29 61.08
N SER A 644 48.84 10.35 61.99
CA SER A 644 49.89 9.80 62.84
C SER A 644 49.63 8.36 63.24
N THR A 645 50.69 7.63 63.52
CA THR A 645 50.68 6.23 63.94
C THR A 645 51.36 6.02 65.29
N ASN A 646 51.15 4.85 65.90
CA ASN A 646 51.86 4.45 67.11
C ASN A 646 53.37 4.27 66.89
N ASN A 647 53.82 4.14 65.64
CA ASN A 647 55.24 4.07 65.28
C ASN A 647 55.90 5.47 65.20
N ASN A 648 55.22 6.53 65.64
CA ASN A 648 55.65 7.93 65.55
C ASN A 648 55.89 8.41 64.10
N VAL A 649 55.26 7.78 63.11
CA VAL A 649 55.26 8.28 61.74
C VAL A 649 54.10 9.25 61.60
N THR A 650 54.39 10.45 61.11
CA THR A 650 53.42 11.53 60.93
C THR A 650 53.44 12.01 59.49
N GLY A 651 52.27 12.37 58.95
CA GLY A 651 52.13 13.09 57.70
C GLY A 651 51.11 14.20 57.86
N SER A 652 51.24 15.29 57.10
CA SER A 652 50.28 16.37 57.12
C SER A 652 50.27 17.11 55.80
N ASP A 653 49.12 17.63 55.43
CA ASP A 653 48.98 18.55 54.30
C ASP A 653 48.05 19.70 54.68
N CYS A 654 48.30 20.88 54.12
CA CYS A 654 47.57 22.11 54.41
C CYS A 654 47.27 22.85 53.11
N SER A 655 46.03 23.32 52.98
CA SER A 655 45.60 24.13 51.84
C SER A 655 45.02 25.46 52.32
N ASN A 656 45.25 26.51 51.53
CA ASN A 656 44.74 27.84 51.78
C ASN A 656 43.41 28.04 51.06
N VAL A 657 42.40 28.47 51.80
CA VAL A 657 41.05 28.74 51.31
C VAL A 657 40.73 30.22 51.51
N GLN A 658 40.34 30.91 50.44
CA GLN A 658 39.85 32.29 50.52
C GLN A 658 38.39 32.30 50.98
N VAL A 659 38.13 32.70 52.23
CA VAL A 659 36.78 32.90 52.75
C VAL A 659 36.30 34.31 52.40
N GLN A 660 35.23 34.41 51.62
CA GLN A 660 34.62 35.67 51.22
C GLN A 660 33.37 35.96 52.06
N CYS A 661 33.10 37.24 52.25
CA CYS A 661 31.87 37.70 52.88
C CYS A 661 30.66 37.37 52.00
N SER A 662 29.53 37.06 52.64
CA SER A 662 28.27 36.89 51.92
C SER A 662 27.61 38.24 51.72
N TYR A 663 27.22 38.54 50.48
CA TYR A 663 26.75 39.88 50.12
C TYR A 663 25.27 40.14 50.45
N THR A 664 24.47 39.09 50.66
CA THR A 664 23.02 39.19 50.89
C THR A 664 22.53 38.00 51.72
N ASP A 665 22.87 37.96 53.01
CA ASP A 665 22.39 36.90 53.92
C ASP A 665 21.71 37.44 55.19
N ASP A 666 21.37 38.75 55.21
CA ASP A 666 20.77 39.49 56.33
C ASP A 666 21.65 39.46 57.61
N VAL A 667 22.94 39.10 57.50
CA VAL A 667 23.85 38.91 58.63
C VAL A 667 25.25 39.43 58.32
N CYS A 668 25.66 40.52 58.99
CA CYS A 668 27.04 41.00 58.90
C CYS A 668 28.05 39.94 59.40
N GLY A 669 28.83 39.40 58.46
CA GLY A 669 29.80 38.33 58.69
C GLY A 669 31.04 38.77 59.48
N THR A 670 31.69 37.82 60.15
CA THR A 670 32.89 38.08 60.95
C THR A 670 34.08 38.42 60.04
N GLY A 671 34.70 39.59 60.25
CA GLY A 671 35.75 40.11 59.36
C GLY A 671 35.22 40.90 58.15
N CYS A 672 33.89 41.00 57.99
CA CYS A 672 33.26 41.73 56.91
C CYS A 672 32.98 43.20 57.28
N VAL A 673 32.91 44.03 56.26
CA VAL A 673 32.69 45.48 56.35
C VAL A 673 31.65 45.89 55.30
N TYR A 674 31.02 47.04 55.48
CA TYR A 674 29.96 47.54 54.60
C TYR A 674 30.34 47.68 53.10
N THR A 675 31.62 47.54 52.74
CA THR A 675 32.09 47.55 51.34
C THR A 675 32.21 46.16 50.72
N ASN A 676 32.14 45.10 51.51
CA ASN A 676 32.20 43.70 51.05
C ASN A 676 31.10 42.80 51.61
N ASP A 677 30.19 43.35 52.42
CA ASP A 677 28.97 42.73 52.95
C ASP A 677 27.95 43.86 53.20
N ASP A 678 26.83 43.85 52.47
CA ASP A 678 25.83 44.94 52.51
C ASP A 678 25.05 44.97 53.83
N ASP A 679 25.10 43.89 54.61
CA ASP A 679 24.42 43.74 55.90
C ASP A 679 25.23 44.36 57.06
N CYS A 680 26.49 44.73 56.81
CA CYS A 680 27.36 45.41 57.79
C CYS A 680 27.10 46.92 57.86
N SER A 681 26.87 47.44 59.08
CA SER A 681 26.61 48.86 59.29
C SER A 681 27.83 49.75 58.98
N VAL A 682 27.64 50.80 58.17
CA VAL A 682 28.66 51.84 57.89
C VAL A 682 29.12 52.51 59.19
N GLN A 683 30.38 52.34 59.56
CA GLN A 683 30.93 53.01 60.75
C GLN A 683 31.06 54.52 60.52
N THR A 684 30.41 55.32 61.37
CA THR A 684 30.54 56.77 61.41
C THR A 684 31.72 57.14 62.33
N ILE A 685 32.86 57.53 61.74
CA ILE A 685 34.05 57.94 62.48
C ILE A 685 33.92 59.41 62.89
N THR A 686 33.81 59.67 64.19
CA THR A 686 33.98 61.00 64.80
C THR A 686 35.47 61.23 65.06
N ILE A 687 36.11 62.09 64.25
CA ILE A 687 37.54 62.41 64.38
C ILE A 687 37.74 63.43 65.51
N THR A 688 38.56 63.10 66.51
CA THR A 688 39.14 64.06 67.46
C THR A 688 40.66 63.91 67.55
N GLY A 689 41.35 64.89 66.96
CA GLY A 689 42.64 65.51 67.32
C GLY A 689 43.82 64.75 67.95
N SER A 690 44.93 64.79 67.21
CA SER A 690 46.28 65.25 67.60
C SER A 690 47.28 64.32 68.32
N GLY A 691 48.51 64.24 67.76
CA GLY A 691 49.74 63.84 68.46
C GLY A 691 50.68 62.98 67.62
N GLY A 692 51.79 63.57 67.11
CA GLY A 692 52.83 62.85 66.37
C GLY A 692 54.00 62.37 67.23
N VAL A 693 54.78 61.41 66.71
CA VAL A 693 56.21 61.20 67.03
C VAL A 693 56.92 60.42 65.91
N ASP A 694 58.21 60.71 65.81
CA ASP A 694 59.20 60.42 64.76
C ASP A 694 59.82 59.01 64.77
N ALA A 695 60.35 58.66 63.58
CA ALA A 695 61.53 57.82 63.26
C ALA A 695 61.46 56.28 63.41
N ILE A 696 61.80 55.54 62.35
CA ILE A 696 63.19 55.13 61.99
C ILE A 696 63.18 54.46 60.60
N ALA A 697 64.19 54.81 59.80
CA ALA A 697 64.43 54.32 58.45
C ALA A 697 65.15 52.97 58.42
N THR A 698 64.82 52.13 57.43
CA THR A 698 65.80 51.28 56.72
C THR A 698 65.35 51.10 55.28
N GLY A 699 66.15 51.62 54.35
CA GLY A 699 65.95 51.42 52.92
C GLY A 699 66.19 49.97 52.52
N ALA A 700 65.21 49.39 51.83
CA ALA A 700 65.42 48.42 50.79
C ALA A 700 64.88 49.09 49.51
N ALA A 701 65.69 49.10 48.45
CA ALA A 701 65.17 49.45 47.13
C ALA A 701 64.16 48.36 46.74
N SER A 702 62.88 48.65 46.95
CA SER A 702 61.80 47.85 46.40
C SER A 702 61.91 47.95 44.87
N ILE A 703 62.28 46.87 44.22
CA ILE A 703 61.95 46.68 42.82
C ILE A 703 60.43 46.57 42.79
N THR A 704 59.75 47.62 42.33
CA THR A 704 58.33 47.54 42.03
C THR A 704 58.21 46.67 40.78
N ILE A 705 57.89 45.38 40.95
CA ILE A 705 57.44 44.55 39.83
C ILE A 705 56.07 45.11 39.45
N ILE A 706 55.97 45.70 38.26
CA ILE A 706 54.71 46.14 37.70
C ILE A 706 54.08 44.88 37.09
N GLU A 707 53.05 44.35 37.74
CA GLU A 707 52.25 43.25 37.18
C GLU A 707 51.12 43.85 36.35
N TYR A 708 51.10 43.50 35.07
CA TYR A 708 50.01 43.80 34.16
C TYR A 708 48.98 42.67 34.26
N GLU A 709 47.76 42.98 34.70
CA GLU A 709 46.70 41.99 34.89
C GLU A 709 45.37 42.53 34.32
N ILE A 710 44.74 41.76 33.43
CA ILE A 710 43.45 42.05 32.83
C ILE A 710 42.48 40.90 33.16
N THR A 711 41.32 41.22 33.72
CA THR A 711 40.27 40.24 34.02
C THR A 711 39.15 40.38 32.99
N VAL A 712 38.78 39.27 32.37
CA VAL A 712 37.64 39.18 31.44
C VAL A 712 36.54 38.36 32.12
N ASN A 713 35.33 38.90 32.15
CA ASN A 713 34.15 38.21 32.67
C ASN A 713 33.06 38.17 31.60
N SER A 714 32.70 36.96 31.19
CA SER A 714 31.68 36.63 30.19
C SER A 714 30.79 35.50 30.72
N PRO A 715 29.56 35.34 30.21
CA PRO A 715 28.76 34.16 30.50
C PRO A 715 29.48 32.88 30.05
N SER A 716 29.18 31.77 30.72
CA SER A 716 29.76 30.45 30.41
C SER A 716 28.99 29.71 29.31
N ILE A 717 27.69 30.01 29.19
CA ILE A 717 26.74 29.40 28.24
C ILE A 717 25.86 30.50 27.67
N VAL A 718 25.57 30.44 26.38
CA VAL A 718 24.60 31.29 25.67
C VAL A 718 23.73 30.41 24.79
N ASP A 719 22.42 30.51 24.92
CA ASP A 719 21.41 29.77 24.18
C ASP A 719 20.76 30.63 23.08
N VAL A 720 20.48 30.04 21.92
CA VAL A 720 19.84 30.74 20.80
C VAL A 720 19.15 29.78 19.83
N ASN A 721 18.01 30.20 19.28
CA ASN A 721 17.34 29.44 18.22
C ASN A 721 17.97 29.76 16.85
N ARG A 722 17.81 28.84 15.91
CA ARG A 722 18.08 29.13 14.49
C ARG A 722 17.28 30.35 14.01
N GLY A 723 17.98 31.29 13.38
CA GLY A 723 17.40 32.51 12.83
C GLY A 723 17.37 33.69 13.80
N ASP A 724 17.64 33.45 15.08
CA ASP A 724 17.63 34.47 16.12
C ASP A 724 19.04 35.03 16.39
N VAL A 725 19.08 36.08 17.21
CA VAL A 725 20.30 36.77 17.62
C VAL A 725 20.50 36.60 19.12
N ALA A 726 21.63 36.04 19.52
CA ALA A 726 22.05 35.99 20.91
C ALA A 726 22.72 37.31 21.29
N ASN A 727 22.34 37.90 22.44
CA ASN A 727 22.97 39.11 22.97
C ASN A 727 23.52 38.85 24.38
N PHE A 728 24.78 39.20 24.61
CA PHE A 728 25.41 39.13 25.93
C PHE A 728 26.53 40.14 26.08
N THR A 729 26.91 40.43 27.33
CA THR A 729 27.96 41.40 27.64
C THR A 729 29.24 40.72 28.10
N VAL A 730 30.38 41.26 27.66
CA VAL A 730 31.73 40.85 28.06
C VAL A 730 32.37 42.02 28.76
N SER A 731 32.66 41.86 30.05
CA SER A 731 33.26 42.93 30.84
C SER A 731 34.75 42.73 31.05
N VAL A 732 35.49 43.84 30.92
CA VAL A 732 36.95 43.86 31.00
C VAL A 732 37.38 44.82 32.09
N ARG A 733 38.32 44.39 32.95
CA ARG A 733 38.83 45.18 34.07
C ARG A 733 40.36 45.10 34.15
N ASN A 734 41.01 46.25 34.28
CA ASN A 734 42.44 46.32 34.60
C ASN A 734 42.65 46.16 36.12
N LYS A 735 43.42 45.15 36.53
CA LYS A 735 43.79 44.89 37.93
C LYS A 735 45.22 45.33 38.27
N GLY A 736 46.05 45.64 37.28
CA GLY A 736 47.41 46.11 37.47
C GLY A 736 47.48 47.49 38.14
N LYS A 737 48.16 47.58 39.28
CA LYS A 737 48.31 48.85 40.02
C LYS A 737 49.32 49.75 39.31
N ASN A 738 48.98 51.03 39.12
CA ASN A 738 49.77 52.01 38.37
C ASN A 738 49.96 51.67 36.87
N THR A 739 49.04 50.91 36.27
CA THR A 739 49.05 50.61 34.83
C THR A 739 47.85 51.24 34.12
N VAL A 740 48.01 51.48 32.82
CA VAL A 740 46.94 51.79 31.87
C VAL A 740 47.01 50.77 30.75
N ILE A 741 45.86 50.29 30.28
CA ILE A 741 45.76 49.41 29.12
C ILE A 741 45.03 50.20 28.03
N ASP A 742 45.71 50.41 26.90
CA ASP A 742 45.17 51.09 25.73
C ASP A 742 44.80 50.07 24.64
N ASP A 743 44.11 50.52 23.60
CA ASP A 743 43.80 49.77 22.38
C ASP A 743 43.12 48.41 22.65
N ILE A 744 42.15 48.40 23.58
CA ILE A 744 41.52 47.17 24.03
C ILE A 744 40.47 46.73 23.02
N THR A 745 40.65 45.52 22.47
CA THR A 745 39.76 44.92 21.46
C THR A 745 39.29 43.54 21.90
N LEU A 746 38.06 43.18 21.53
CA LEU A 746 37.50 41.84 21.74
C LEU A 746 37.40 41.09 20.40
N SER A 747 37.91 39.87 20.38
CA SER A 747 37.80 38.95 19.24
C SER A 747 37.11 37.66 19.66
N ILE A 748 36.31 37.08 18.75
CA ILE A 748 35.57 35.84 18.98
C ILE A 748 35.93 34.85 17.87
N ASP A 749 36.55 33.74 18.24
CA ASP A 749 36.87 32.62 17.36
C ASP A 749 35.84 31.49 17.54
N GLY A 750 35.51 30.81 16.46
CA GLY A 750 34.50 29.73 16.44
C GLY A 750 33.13 30.13 15.88
N HIS A 751 32.93 31.42 15.53
CA HIS A 751 31.73 31.93 14.85
C HIS A 751 32.13 32.90 13.71
N SER A 752 31.30 33.03 12.67
CA SER A 752 31.65 33.91 11.53
C SER A 752 31.66 35.38 11.96
N GLN A 753 32.71 36.11 11.58
CA GLN A 753 32.82 37.55 11.83
C GLN A 753 31.71 38.35 11.12
N SER A 754 31.21 37.86 9.98
CA SER A 754 30.08 38.51 9.27
C SER A 754 28.75 38.46 10.03
N PHE A 755 28.64 37.58 11.02
CA PHE A 755 27.44 37.38 11.85
C PHE A 755 27.68 37.74 13.31
N THR A 756 28.80 38.42 13.61
CA THR A 756 29.18 38.84 14.95
C THR A 756 29.31 40.35 14.95
N LYS A 757 28.60 41.02 15.86
CA LYS A 757 28.75 42.45 16.10
C LYS A 757 29.24 42.67 17.53
N ILE A 758 30.23 43.55 17.69
CA ILE A 758 30.82 43.92 18.98
C ILE A 758 30.75 45.45 19.08
N ASP A 759 30.26 45.99 20.19
CA ASP A 759 30.17 47.44 20.43
C ASP A 759 30.62 47.77 21.87
N PRO A 760 31.53 48.73 22.09
CA PRO A 760 32.28 49.47 21.07
C PRO A 760 33.29 48.57 20.32
N GLU A 761 33.74 48.97 19.13
CA GLU A 761 34.76 48.21 18.37
C GLU A 761 36.11 48.17 19.11
N GLU A 762 36.39 49.19 19.92
CA GLU A 762 37.61 49.36 20.70
C GLU A 762 37.31 50.17 21.97
N ILE A 763 38.05 49.89 23.04
CA ILE A 763 38.04 50.66 24.27
C ILE A 763 39.39 51.40 24.39
N ASP A 764 39.33 52.73 24.30
CA ASP A 764 40.52 53.61 24.23
C ASP A 764 41.52 53.42 25.38
N ASP A 765 41.03 53.40 26.62
CA ASP A 765 41.86 53.34 27.83
C ASP A 765 41.17 52.60 28.98
N LEU A 766 41.95 51.88 29.79
CA LEU A 766 41.46 51.25 31.01
C LEU A 766 42.47 51.44 32.15
N THR A 767 42.21 52.45 32.98
CA THR A 767 43.04 52.77 34.15
C THR A 767 42.84 51.77 35.30
N TYR A 768 43.73 51.81 36.29
CA TYR A 768 43.68 50.90 37.44
C TYR A 768 42.28 50.75 38.06
N ASN A 769 41.80 49.50 38.11
CA ASN A 769 40.51 49.05 38.64
C ASN A 769 39.27 49.61 37.91
N GLN A 770 39.45 50.29 36.77
CA GLN A 770 38.35 50.68 35.89
C GLN A 770 37.79 49.45 35.16
N LYS A 771 36.47 49.41 35.00
CA LYS A 771 35.72 48.38 34.28
C LYS A 771 35.02 49.03 33.08
N LYS A 772 35.17 48.45 31.90
CA LYS A 772 34.41 48.79 30.69
C LYS A 772 33.86 47.50 30.06
N GLU A 773 32.89 47.60 29.18
CA GLU A 773 32.12 46.45 28.69
C GLU A 773 31.99 46.49 27.17
N PHE A 774 31.98 45.31 26.55
CA PHE A 774 31.59 45.07 25.17
C PHE A 774 30.20 44.42 25.16
N GLU A 775 29.30 44.93 24.32
CA GLU A 775 28.05 44.25 23.97
C GLU A 775 28.28 43.41 22.71
N VAL A 776 27.92 42.13 22.77
CA VAL A 776 28.16 41.15 21.70
C VAL A 776 26.83 40.62 21.18
N TRP A 777 26.59 40.80 19.88
CA TRP A 777 25.47 40.18 19.18
C TRP A 777 25.97 39.09 18.23
N LEU A 778 25.54 37.85 18.46
CA LEU A 778 25.80 36.71 17.59
C LEU A 778 24.52 36.35 16.83
N THR A 779 24.51 36.59 15.52
CA THR A 779 23.41 36.14 14.65
C THR A 779 23.62 34.68 14.28
N VAL A 780 22.64 33.81 14.53
CA VAL A 780 22.72 32.40 14.11
C VAL A 780 21.82 32.18 12.90
N PRO A 781 22.38 31.99 11.68
CA PRO A 781 21.57 31.76 10.49
C PRO A 781 20.71 30.49 10.56
N ASN A 782 19.58 30.50 9.81
CA ASN A 782 18.65 29.36 9.74
C ASN A 782 19.28 28.02 9.31
N TYR A 783 20.43 28.06 8.65
CA TYR A 783 21.13 26.88 8.14
C TYR A 783 22.20 26.31 9.11
N THR A 784 22.51 26.99 10.22
CA THR A 784 23.54 26.57 11.19
C THR A 784 23.15 25.27 11.88
N ALA A 785 23.95 24.22 11.85
CA ALA A 785 23.61 22.93 12.49
C ALA A 785 23.21 23.12 13.97
N TYR A 786 22.30 22.28 14.47
CA TYR A 786 21.92 22.32 15.89
C TYR A 786 23.01 21.63 16.72
N GLY A 787 23.19 22.08 17.96
CA GLY A 787 24.18 21.52 18.88
C GLY A 787 25.06 22.56 19.58
N ASN A 788 26.09 22.06 20.26
CA ASN A 788 26.96 22.85 21.13
C ASN A 788 28.21 23.31 20.37
N TYR A 789 28.44 24.62 20.34
CA TYR A 789 29.59 25.27 19.72
C TYR A 789 30.46 25.92 20.79
N THR A 790 31.73 25.55 20.87
CA THR A 790 32.68 26.24 21.78
C THR A 790 33.28 27.44 21.09
N LEU A 791 33.00 28.63 21.60
CA LEU A 791 33.54 29.91 21.16
C LEU A 791 34.69 30.31 22.08
N LYS A 792 35.78 30.82 21.48
CA LYS A 792 36.93 31.35 22.22
C LYS A 792 36.93 32.86 22.09
N LEU A 793 36.71 33.54 23.21
CA LEU A 793 36.79 35.00 23.30
C LEU A 793 38.21 35.38 23.70
N SER A 794 38.85 36.27 22.95
CA SER A 794 40.19 36.78 23.28
C SER A 794 40.14 38.30 23.34
N VAL A 795 40.37 38.85 24.54
CA VAL A 795 40.55 40.29 24.74
C VAL A 795 42.03 40.62 24.60
N ASN A 796 42.35 41.57 23.71
CA ASN A 796 43.70 42.06 23.49
C ASN A 796 43.81 43.52 23.94
N GLY A 797 44.99 43.96 24.38
CA GLY A 797 45.26 45.36 24.69
C GLY A 797 46.72 45.62 25.07
N ASP A 798 47.12 46.89 25.04
CA ASP A 798 48.49 47.34 25.17
C ASP A 798 48.73 48.00 26.53
N ALA A 799 49.42 47.30 27.42
CA ALA A 799 49.59 47.73 28.80
C ALA A 799 50.90 48.48 29.04
N HIS A 800 50.83 49.62 29.72
CA HIS A 800 51.98 50.45 30.08
C HIS A 800 51.83 51.08 31.48
N GLU A 801 52.92 51.60 32.05
CA GLU A 801 52.91 52.27 33.37
C GLU A 801 52.43 53.73 33.24
N VAL A 802 51.64 54.19 34.23
CA VAL A 802 51.07 55.55 34.27
C VAL A 802 52.19 56.61 34.17
N ASN A 803 52.19 57.39 33.07
CA ASN A 803 53.17 58.43 32.69
C ASN A 803 54.42 57.98 31.89
N THR A 804 54.45 56.76 31.33
CA THR A 804 55.54 56.29 30.45
C THR A 804 55.03 55.58 29.20
N THR A 805 55.36 56.08 28.01
CA THR A 805 54.92 55.52 26.71
C THR A 805 55.94 54.56 26.07
N SER A 806 57.02 54.20 26.78
CA SER A 806 58.20 53.55 26.18
C SER A 806 58.31 52.03 26.40
N ASN A 807 57.55 51.47 27.35
CA ASN A 807 57.51 50.02 27.65
C ASN A 807 56.07 49.51 27.53
N ILE A 808 55.68 49.11 26.32
CA ILE A 808 54.36 48.53 26.02
C ILE A 808 54.46 47.00 26.15
N THR A 809 53.52 46.40 26.89
CA THR A 809 53.36 44.96 27.00
C THR A 809 52.02 44.57 26.36
N HIS A 810 52.08 43.83 25.25
CA HIS A 810 50.88 43.28 24.61
C HIS A 810 50.26 42.20 25.50
N MET A 811 48.98 42.36 25.84
CA MET A 811 48.23 41.43 26.68
C MET A 811 47.16 40.72 25.86
N THR A 812 46.99 39.42 26.11
CA THR A 812 45.87 38.63 25.59
C THR A 812 45.27 37.82 26.73
N ALA A 813 43.96 37.95 26.94
CA ALA A 813 43.20 37.18 27.92
C ALA A 813 42.11 36.35 27.24
N PRO A 814 42.32 35.02 27.06
CA PRO A 814 41.34 34.14 26.47
C PRO A 814 40.32 33.62 27.51
N THR A 815 39.06 33.48 27.11
CA THR A 815 38.01 32.76 27.84
C THR A 815 37.15 31.95 26.88
N ASN A 816 36.53 30.88 27.37
CA ASN A 816 35.68 30.00 26.56
C ASN A 816 34.20 30.20 26.91
N LEU A 817 33.34 30.14 25.89
CA LEU A 817 31.89 30.23 26.00
C LEU A 817 31.25 29.13 25.14
N VAL A 818 30.21 28.47 25.65
CA VAL A 818 29.47 27.47 24.87
C VAL A 818 28.19 28.12 24.32
N LEU A 819 28.07 28.15 22.99
CA LEU A 819 26.85 28.54 22.28
C LEU A 819 26.00 27.29 21.99
N ILE A 820 24.77 27.25 22.46
CA ILE A 820 23.83 26.14 22.22
C ILE A 820 22.81 26.60 21.17
N VAL A 821 22.76 25.91 20.04
CA VAL A 821 21.83 26.21 18.94
C VAL A 821 20.69 25.20 18.93
N HIS A 822 19.47 25.68 19.21
CA HIS A 822 18.25 24.85 19.23
C HIS A 822 17.51 24.85 17.89
N SER A 823 16.89 23.72 17.51
CA SER A 823 16.07 23.62 16.29
C SER A 823 14.58 23.94 16.52
N ALA A 824 14.09 23.78 17.74
CA ALA A 824 12.70 23.98 18.13
C ALA A 824 12.57 24.78 19.43
N THR A 825 11.45 25.50 19.57
CA THR A 825 11.21 26.31 20.77
C THR A 825 10.82 25.44 21.97
N GLU A 826 11.18 25.87 23.18
CA GLU A 826 10.82 25.20 24.43
C GLU A 826 9.29 24.99 24.54
N GLN A 827 8.52 26.02 24.20
CA GLN A 827 7.06 26.00 24.34
C GLN A 827 6.39 24.97 23.41
N GLU A 828 6.84 24.88 22.16
CA GLU A 828 6.32 23.88 21.21
C GLU A 828 6.68 22.47 21.67
N THR A 829 7.91 22.27 22.16
CA THR A 829 8.40 20.99 22.64
C THR A 829 7.64 20.51 23.87
N ARG A 830 7.36 21.40 24.83
CA ARG A 830 6.54 21.07 26.01
C ARG A 830 5.10 20.70 25.64
N ASN A 831 4.50 21.38 24.66
CA ASN A 831 3.16 21.06 24.18
C ASN A 831 3.10 19.68 23.50
N LEU A 832 4.13 19.35 22.71
CA LEU A 832 4.23 18.07 22.02
C LEU A 832 4.48 16.92 23.00
N PHE A 833 5.35 17.12 23.99
CA PHE A 833 5.57 16.16 25.06
C PHE A 833 4.29 15.90 25.88
N ALA A 834 3.56 16.95 26.27
CA ALA A 834 2.27 16.80 26.96
C ALA A 834 1.23 16.03 26.11
N SER A 835 1.28 16.20 24.79
CA SER A 835 0.45 15.41 23.86
C SER A 835 0.87 13.95 23.85
N ALA A 836 2.18 13.66 23.85
CA ALA A 836 2.70 12.28 23.93
C ALA A 836 2.29 11.60 25.25
N GLU A 837 2.39 12.28 26.40
CA GLU A 837 1.92 11.77 27.70
C GLU A 837 0.45 11.38 27.65
N LYS A 838 -0.39 12.25 27.10
CA LYS A 838 -1.83 11.98 26.95
C LYS A 838 -2.07 10.75 26.06
N ASN A 839 -1.35 10.63 24.94
CA ASN A 839 -1.49 9.50 24.02
C ASN A 839 -1.10 8.16 24.68
N VAL A 840 -0.03 8.14 25.48
CA VAL A 840 0.33 6.94 26.26
C VAL A 840 -0.77 6.60 27.26
N GLN A 841 -1.34 7.59 27.94
CA GLN A 841 -2.46 7.34 28.87
C GLN A 841 -3.69 6.76 28.15
N GLU A 842 -4.04 7.27 26.97
CA GLU A 842 -5.14 6.72 26.17
C GLU A 842 -4.91 5.26 25.76
N MET A 843 -3.65 4.89 25.45
CA MET A 843 -3.28 3.49 25.18
C MET A 843 -3.43 2.61 26.43
N ILE A 844 -3.03 3.10 27.61
CA ILE A 844 -3.22 2.40 28.89
C ILE A 844 -4.71 2.18 29.17
N ASP A 845 -5.52 3.23 29.03
CA ASP A 845 -6.96 3.18 29.28
C ASP A 845 -7.67 2.20 28.32
N SER A 846 -7.14 2.07 27.11
CA SER A 846 -7.59 1.12 26.09
C SER A 846 -7.00 -0.28 26.23
N LYS A 847 -6.21 -0.54 27.29
CA LYS A 847 -5.55 -1.82 27.59
C LYS A 847 -4.61 -2.31 26.48
N LEU A 848 -4.00 -1.38 25.74
CA LEU A 848 -3.01 -1.68 24.71
C LEU A 848 -1.63 -1.91 25.33
N ASN A 849 -0.72 -2.58 24.60
CA ASN A 849 0.63 -2.80 25.07
C ASN A 849 1.43 -1.48 25.05
N THR A 850 1.87 -1.03 26.23
CA THR A 850 2.58 0.25 26.39
C THR A 850 4.05 0.11 26.76
N CYS A 851 4.61 -1.10 26.87
CA CYS A 851 5.97 -1.27 27.42
C CYS A 851 7.03 -0.45 26.66
N TYR A 852 6.99 -0.48 25.32
CA TYR A 852 7.93 0.27 24.48
C TYR A 852 7.69 1.79 24.52
N VAL A 853 6.43 2.23 24.37
CA VAL A 853 6.09 3.67 24.38
C VAL A 853 6.27 4.31 25.76
N SER A 854 6.12 3.56 26.85
CA SER A 854 6.44 4.05 28.20
C SER A 854 7.95 4.27 28.40
N ASP A 855 8.80 3.42 27.82
CA ASP A 855 10.26 3.63 27.81
C ASP A 855 10.65 4.85 26.97
N LEU A 856 10.04 5.03 25.79
CA LEU A 856 10.24 6.22 24.97
C LEU A 856 9.79 7.50 25.69
N LEU A 857 8.66 7.45 26.41
CA LEU A 857 8.15 8.60 27.15
C LEU A 857 9.09 9.00 28.29
N GLU A 858 9.70 8.03 28.96
CA GLU A 858 10.68 8.30 30.01
C GLU A 858 11.97 8.90 29.43
N LYS A 859 12.45 8.40 28.29
CA LYS A 859 13.59 9.00 27.57
C LYS A 859 13.28 10.44 27.15
N ALA A 860 12.07 10.69 26.63
CA ALA A 860 11.63 12.03 26.26
C ALA A 860 11.58 12.98 27.48
N ARG A 861 11.15 12.48 28.65
CA ARG A 861 11.16 13.23 29.90
C ARG A 861 12.58 13.59 30.34
N ILE A 862 13.51 12.63 30.34
CA ILE A 862 14.92 12.85 30.70
C ILE A 862 15.56 13.88 29.76
N SER A 863 15.31 13.79 28.45
CA SER A 863 15.79 14.77 27.48
C SER A 863 15.19 16.16 27.71
N LEU A 864 13.91 16.26 28.03
CA LEU A 864 13.24 17.53 28.32
C LEU A 864 13.80 18.20 29.57
N ASP A 865 14.06 17.42 30.63
CA ASP A 865 14.67 17.92 31.87
C ASP A 865 16.13 18.33 31.65
N GLY A 866 16.82 17.70 30.69
CA GLY A 866 18.17 18.07 30.23
C GLY A 866 18.21 19.23 29.23
N LEU A 867 17.08 19.88 28.94
CA LEU A 867 16.94 20.95 27.93
C LEU A 867 17.28 20.53 26.49
N ASP A 868 17.27 19.22 26.20
CA ASP A 868 17.41 18.67 24.86
C ASP A 868 16.04 18.59 24.18
N PHE A 869 15.62 19.73 23.64
CA PHE A 869 14.30 19.88 23.02
C PHE A 869 14.15 19.09 21.71
N ASP A 870 15.25 18.85 20.99
CA ASP A 870 15.23 18.16 19.71
C ASP A 870 14.98 16.67 19.89
N THR A 871 15.71 16.03 20.81
CA THR A 871 15.48 14.62 21.16
C THR A 871 14.08 14.43 21.74
N THR A 872 13.62 15.35 22.58
CA THR A 872 12.25 15.32 23.14
C THR A 872 11.19 15.35 22.05
N ASN A 873 11.35 16.20 21.02
CA ASN A 873 10.41 16.29 19.90
C ASN A 873 10.36 15.03 19.05
N VAL A 874 11.53 14.43 18.76
CA VAL A 874 11.62 13.18 17.97
C VAL A 874 10.89 12.05 18.69
N LEU A 875 11.23 11.83 19.97
CA LEU A 875 10.62 10.77 20.78
C LEU A 875 9.12 10.99 20.98
N SER A 876 8.69 12.24 21.19
CA SER A 876 7.27 12.58 21.35
C SER A 876 6.45 12.31 20.08
N LYS A 877 7.01 12.58 18.88
CA LYS A 877 6.37 12.23 17.60
C LYS A 877 6.27 10.72 17.41
N GLU A 878 7.35 9.99 17.69
CA GLU A 878 7.37 8.52 17.57
C GLU A 878 6.27 7.88 18.43
N ILE A 879 6.07 8.36 19.67
CA ILE A 879 4.99 7.90 20.55
C ILE A 879 3.60 8.14 19.94
N ILE A 880 3.38 9.32 19.35
CA ILE A 880 2.10 9.69 18.72
C ILE A 880 1.82 8.78 17.52
N ASP A 881 2.83 8.52 16.70
CA ASP A 881 2.71 7.69 15.50
C ASP A 881 2.41 6.23 15.87
N ILE A 882 3.12 5.67 16.86
CA ILE A 882 2.86 4.32 17.39
C ILE A 882 1.43 4.21 17.92
N ARG A 883 0.97 5.22 18.68
CA ARG A 883 -0.40 5.26 19.20
C ARG A 883 -1.41 5.26 18.05
N ASN A 884 -1.25 6.12 17.05
CA ASN A 884 -2.18 6.20 15.93
C ASN A 884 -2.29 4.87 15.19
N LYS A 885 -1.15 4.22 14.94
CA LYS A 885 -1.10 2.89 14.31
C LYS A 885 -1.79 1.83 15.17
N ALA A 886 -1.55 1.83 16.48
CA ALA A 886 -2.17 0.88 17.40
C ALA A 886 -3.70 0.98 17.38
N PHE A 887 -4.26 2.20 17.43
CA PHE A 887 -5.71 2.39 17.39
C PHE A 887 -6.35 2.07 16.03
N GLU A 888 -5.65 2.36 14.93
CA GLU A 888 -6.07 1.96 13.59
C GLU A 888 -6.20 0.44 13.49
N VAL A 889 -5.13 -0.29 13.84
CA VAL A 889 -5.10 -1.76 13.77
C VAL A 889 -6.10 -2.38 14.74
N PHE A 890 -6.27 -1.82 15.94
CA PHE A 890 -7.28 -2.25 16.90
C PHE A 890 -8.69 -2.22 16.30
N SER A 891 -9.04 -1.14 15.59
CA SER A 891 -10.34 -1.01 14.95
C SER A 891 -10.57 -2.05 13.83
N LEU A 892 -9.51 -2.42 13.10
CA LEU A 892 -9.56 -3.45 12.06
C LEU A 892 -9.74 -4.85 12.69
N LEU A 893 -9.04 -5.13 13.79
CA LEU A 893 -9.19 -6.38 14.54
C LEU A 893 -10.63 -6.54 15.05
N GLU A 894 -11.21 -5.50 15.65
CA GLU A 894 -12.59 -5.51 16.13
C GLU A 894 -13.62 -5.74 15.00
N ARG A 895 -13.37 -5.19 13.81
CA ARG A 895 -14.22 -5.41 12.64
C ARG A 895 -14.19 -6.87 12.18
N VAL A 896 -13.00 -7.41 11.92
CA VAL A 896 -12.85 -8.79 11.42
C VAL A 896 -13.36 -9.80 12.46
N LYS A 897 -13.13 -9.54 13.75
CA LYS A 897 -13.64 -10.39 14.82
C LYS A 897 -15.17 -10.48 14.82
N ARG A 898 -15.84 -9.34 14.62
CA ARG A 898 -17.30 -9.28 14.51
C ARG A 898 -17.81 -10.07 13.31
N ASP A 899 -17.15 -9.96 12.16
CA ASP A 899 -17.51 -10.68 10.95
C ASP A 899 -17.36 -12.20 11.14
N MET A 900 -16.28 -12.65 11.81
CA MET A 900 -16.06 -14.06 12.18
C MET A 900 -17.10 -14.58 13.17
N ASP A 901 -17.47 -13.79 14.18
CA ASP A 901 -18.49 -14.16 15.15
C ASP A 901 -19.87 -14.30 14.48
N GLU A 902 -20.19 -13.41 13.53
CA GLU A 902 -21.43 -13.50 12.76
C GLU A 902 -21.42 -14.71 11.79
N ALA A 903 -20.28 -14.99 11.15
CA ALA A 903 -20.09 -16.18 10.32
C ALA A 903 -20.29 -17.47 11.13
N SER A 904 -19.77 -17.51 12.36
CA SER A 904 -19.90 -18.65 13.28
C SER A 904 -21.37 -18.93 13.64
N ILE A 905 -22.18 -17.90 13.84
CA ILE A 905 -23.63 -18.03 14.11
C ILE A 905 -24.35 -18.71 12.94
N HIS A 906 -23.88 -18.48 11.71
CA HIS A 906 -24.47 -19.01 10.49
C HIS A 906 -23.78 -20.29 9.97
N GLU A 907 -22.92 -20.92 10.77
CA GLU A 907 -22.15 -22.13 10.40
C GLU A 907 -21.29 -21.96 9.13
N ILE A 908 -20.83 -20.72 8.86
CA ILE A 908 -19.97 -20.38 7.73
C ILE A 908 -18.52 -20.63 8.13
N GLY A 909 -17.82 -21.49 7.39
CA GLY A 909 -16.40 -21.79 7.61
C GLY A 909 -15.50 -20.62 7.23
N HIS A 910 -14.57 -20.26 8.12
CA HIS A 910 -13.69 -19.09 7.98
C HIS A 910 -12.27 -19.40 8.49
N ILE A 911 -11.71 -20.53 8.04
CA ILE A 911 -10.47 -21.12 8.59
C ILE A 911 -9.25 -20.24 8.27
N GLU A 912 -9.11 -19.75 7.03
CA GLU A 912 -7.97 -18.90 6.68
C GLU A 912 -8.11 -17.51 7.30
N THR A 913 -9.34 -16.98 7.38
CA THR A 913 -9.63 -15.73 8.10
C THR A 913 -9.25 -15.83 9.58
N GLU A 914 -9.63 -16.92 10.26
CA GLU A 914 -9.31 -17.16 11.68
C GLU A 914 -7.80 -17.27 11.90
N LYS A 915 -7.11 -18.00 11.03
CA LYS A 915 -5.65 -18.16 11.11
C LYS A 915 -4.93 -16.82 10.98
N MET A 916 -5.26 -16.03 9.96
CA MET A 916 -4.65 -14.72 9.72
C MET A 916 -5.00 -13.72 10.83
N TYR A 917 -6.26 -13.73 11.31
CA TYR A 917 -6.68 -12.96 12.47
C TYR A 917 -5.86 -13.30 13.71
N SER A 918 -5.62 -14.59 14.00
CA SER A 918 -4.84 -14.99 15.17
C SER A 918 -3.38 -14.52 15.09
N LEU A 919 -2.78 -14.55 13.90
CA LEU A 919 -1.43 -14.03 13.68
C LEU A 919 -1.36 -12.52 13.88
N ALA A 920 -2.39 -11.80 13.41
CA ALA A 920 -2.53 -10.36 13.61
C ALA A 920 -2.71 -10.02 15.10
N ALA A 921 -3.59 -10.73 15.81
CA ALA A 921 -3.81 -10.55 17.24
C ALA A 921 -2.55 -10.82 18.07
N LEU A 922 -1.79 -11.87 17.74
CA LEU A 922 -0.52 -12.19 18.42
C LEU A 922 0.58 -11.14 18.16
N ALA A 923 0.63 -10.56 16.96
CA ALA A 923 1.53 -9.44 16.68
C ALA A 923 1.10 -8.18 17.46
N PHE A 924 -0.20 -7.90 17.48
CA PHE A 924 -0.80 -6.77 18.17
C PHE A 924 -0.56 -6.82 19.70
N GLU A 925 -0.78 -7.97 20.34
CA GLU A 925 -0.51 -8.18 21.77
C GLU A 925 0.97 -7.95 22.13
N ARG A 926 1.89 -8.26 21.21
CA ARG A 926 3.32 -8.02 21.38
C ARG A 926 3.73 -6.55 21.15
N GLY A 927 2.81 -5.69 20.71
CA GLY A 927 3.09 -4.29 20.38
C GLY A 927 3.73 -4.09 18.99
N ASP A 928 3.77 -5.14 18.15
CA ASP A 928 4.27 -5.07 16.76
C ASP A 928 3.10 -4.68 15.83
N TYR A 929 2.75 -3.39 15.86
CA TYR A 929 1.55 -2.87 15.18
C TYR A 929 1.67 -2.86 13.65
N GLU A 930 2.89 -2.69 13.10
CA GLU A 930 3.12 -2.75 11.64
C GLU A 930 2.87 -4.17 11.11
N ARG A 931 3.42 -5.18 11.77
CA ARG A 931 3.16 -6.57 11.37
C ARG A 931 1.72 -6.98 11.65
N ALA A 932 1.11 -6.47 12.71
CA ALA A 932 -0.31 -6.70 12.99
C ALA A 932 -1.21 -6.14 11.88
N GLU A 933 -0.89 -4.96 11.35
CA GLU A 933 -1.60 -4.35 10.22
C GLU A 933 -1.51 -5.19 8.93
N GLU A 934 -0.29 -5.63 8.57
CA GLU A 934 -0.08 -6.49 7.40
C GLU A 934 -0.92 -7.76 7.50
N ARG A 935 -0.95 -8.39 8.68
CA ARG A 935 -1.69 -9.63 8.92
C ARG A 935 -3.20 -9.41 8.96
N ILE A 936 -3.69 -8.31 9.56
CA ILE A 936 -5.13 -8.04 9.59
C ILE A 936 -5.67 -7.66 8.21
N ASN A 937 -4.89 -6.96 7.39
CA ASN A 937 -5.26 -6.69 5.99
C ASN A 937 -5.38 -7.99 5.17
N ASN A 938 -4.46 -8.94 5.37
CA ASN A 938 -4.61 -10.27 4.79
C ASN A 938 -5.85 -11.02 5.30
N ALA A 939 -6.18 -10.89 6.59
CA ALA A 939 -7.41 -11.46 7.14
C ALA A 939 -8.67 -10.79 6.57
N ILE A 940 -8.65 -9.50 6.26
CA ILE A 940 -9.75 -8.78 5.60
C ILE A 940 -9.96 -9.30 4.17
N LEU A 941 -8.87 -9.55 3.44
CA LEU A 941 -8.94 -10.16 2.10
C LEU A 941 -9.46 -11.60 2.15
N ALA A 942 -9.02 -12.40 3.12
CA ALA A 942 -9.57 -13.74 3.33
C ALA A 942 -11.07 -13.70 3.71
N SER A 943 -11.45 -12.78 4.60
CA SER A 943 -12.84 -12.59 5.06
C SER A 943 -13.77 -12.18 3.92
N SER A 944 -13.30 -11.38 2.95
CA SER A 944 -14.12 -10.98 1.80
C SER A 944 -14.46 -12.16 0.88
N ILE A 945 -13.59 -13.18 0.86
CA ILE A 945 -13.77 -14.42 0.09
C ILE A 945 -14.59 -15.45 0.89
N GLU A 946 -14.23 -15.71 2.14
CA GLU A 946 -14.84 -16.78 2.96
C GLU A 946 -16.20 -16.38 3.55
N ILE A 947 -16.37 -15.15 4.03
CA ILE A 947 -17.52 -14.73 4.84
C ILE A 947 -18.54 -13.92 4.02
N SER A 948 -18.11 -12.86 3.35
CA SER A 948 -19.03 -11.81 2.82
C SER A 948 -20.09 -12.32 1.84
N GLY A 949 -19.75 -13.23 0.93
CA GLY A 949 -20.72 -13.80 -0.02
C GLY A 949 -21.71 -14.79 0.61
N GLN A 950 -21.25 -15.57 1.59
CA GLN A 950 -22.06 -16.60 2.25
C GLN A 950 -23.02 -16.01 3.28
N LEU A 951 -22.64 -14.90 3.92
CA LEU A 951 -23.46 -14.27 4.96
C LEU A 951 -24.69 -13.57 4.38
N ILE A 952 -24.56 -12.96 3.20
CA ILE A 952 -25.67 -12.36 2.44
C ILE A 952 -26.67 -13.45 2.03
N THR A 953 -26.18 -14.57 1.51
CA THR A 953 -27.02 -15.70 1.08
C THR A 953 -27.71 -16.39 2.27
N ALA A 954 -27.03 -16.55 3.41
CA ALA A 954 -27.62 -17.07 4.63
C ALA A 954 -28.76 -16.18 5.18
N LYS A 955 -28.53 -14.86 5.26
CA LYS A 955 -29.56 -13.88 5.69
C LYS A 955 -30.76 -13.86 4.73
N PHE A 956 -30.52 -13.98 3.43
CA PHE A 956 -31.58 -14.07 2.42
C PHE A 956 -32.44 -15.34 2.60
N LEU A 957 -31.81 -16.51 2.75
CA LEU A 957 -32.53 -17.77 2.94
C LEU A 957 -33.34 -17.78 4.24
N GLN A 958 -32.81 -17.19 5.33
CA GLN A 958 -33.53 -17.11 6.60
C GLN A 958 -34.79 -16.23 6.50
N ASN A 959 -34.68 -15.05 5.87
CA ASN A 959 -35.80 -14.11 5.74
C ASN A 959 -36.85 -14.54 4.72
N TYR A 960 -36.47 -15.27 3.66
CA TYR A 960 -37.38 -15.58 2.54
C TYR A 960 -37.77 -17.07 2.45
N SER A 961 -37.29 -17.94 3.35
CA SER A 961 -37.61 -19.38 3.38
C SER A 961 -39.12 -19.68 3.32
N GLY A 962 -39.95 -18.95 4.06
CA GLY A 962 -41.41 -19.13 4.06
C GLY A 962 -42.08 -18.77 2.72
N ILE A 963 -41.56 -17.77 2.01
CA ILE A 963 -42.07 -17.34 0.70
C ILE A 963 -41.69 -18.35 -0.37
N ILE A 964 -40.45 -18.84 -0.35
CA ILE A 964 -39.95 -19.87 -1.26
C ILE A 964 -40.79 -21.15 -1.13
N LEU A 965 -41.08 -21.58 0.11
CA LEU A 965 -41.91 -22.77 0.37
C LEU A 965 -43.36 -22.57 -0.11
N GLY A 966 -43.89 -21.34 0.02
CA GLY A 966 -45.19 -20.95 -0.53
C GLY A 966 -45.25 -21.04 -2.06
N ILE A 967 -44.23 -20.55 -2.76
CA ILE A 967 -44.13 -20.58 -4.24
C ILE A 967 -44.05 -22.03 -4.73
N VAL A 968 -43.27 -22.90 -4.07
CA VAL A 968 -43.16 -24.32 -4.43
C VAL A 968 -44.51 -25.04 -4.29
N VAL A 969 -45.23 -24.82 -3.18
CA VAL A 969 -46.56 -25.40 -2.99
C VAL A 969 -47.55 -24.87 -4.03
N LEU A 970 -47.48 -23.58 -4.36
CA LEU A 970 -48.31 -22.95 -5.38
C LEU A 970 -48.02 -23.52 -6.78
N ALA A 971 -46.74 -23.69 -7.15
CA ALA A 971 -46.33 -24.27 -8.42
C ALA A 971 -46.76 -25.74 -8.58
N ILE A 972 -46.66 -26.53 -7.50
CA ILE A 972 -47.17 -27.91 -7.48
C ILE A 972 -48.69 -27.93 -7.66
N ALA A 973 -49.41 -27.01 -7.00
CA ALA A 973 -50.85 -26.89 -7.13
C ALA A 973 -51.26 -26.47 -8.56
N THR A 974 -50.67 -25.40 -9.11
CA THR A 974 -50.99 -24.90 -10.46
C THR A 974 -50.65 -25.93 -11.54
N SER A 975 -49.53 -26.64 -11.42
CA SER A 975 -49.16 -27.74 -12.33
C SER A 975 -50.16 -28.91 -12.25
N PHE A 976 -50.57 -29.30 -11.04
CA PHE A 976 -51.57 -30.37 -10.84
C PHE A 976 -52.93 -30.00 -11.42
N PHE A 977 -53.41 -28.78 -11.17
CA PHE A 977 -54.69 -28.28 -11.71
C PHE A 977 -54.62 -28.03 -13.22
N GLY A 978 -53.49 -27.52 -13.73
CA GLY A 978 -53.23 -27.31 -15.15
C GLY A 978 -53.28 -28.61 -15.96
N ARG A 979 -52.56 -29.66 -15.51
CA ARG A 979 -52.61 -31.00 -16.14
C ARG A 979 -54.01 -31.59 -16.19
N ARG A 980 -54.79 -31.41 -15.12
CA ARG A 980 -56.20 -31.83 -15.11
C ARG A 980 -57.00 -31.07 -16.16
N ARG A 981 -56.90 -29.74 -16.20
CA ARG A 981 -57.64 -28.89 -17.15
C ARG A 981 -57.34 -29.23 -18.61
N ILE A 982 -56.07 -29.44 -18.96
CA ILE A 982 -55.66 -29.83 -20.32
C ILE A 982 -56.30 -31.16 -20.73
N LYS A 983 -56.22 -32.20 -19.88
CA LYS A 983 -56.85 -33.50 -20.15
C LYS A 983 -58.36 -33.38 -20.38
N TRP A 984 -59.04 -32.50 -19.65
CA TRP A 984 -60.47 -32.25 -19.84
C TRP A 984 -60.79 -31.62 -21.20
N VAL A 985 -60.05 -30.58 -21.58
CA VAL A 985 -60.24 -29.88 -22.87
C VAL A 985 -60.00 -30.83 -24.04
N VAL A 986 -58.91 -31.60 -24.00
CA VAL A 986 -58.58 -32.58 -25.06
C VAL A 986 -59.66 -33.67 -25.17
N THR A 987 -60.08 -34.26 -24.05
CA THR A 987 -61.12 -35.31 -24.04
C THR A 987 -62.46 -34.77 -24.54
N ARG A 988 -62.83 -33.53 -24.17
CA ARG A 988 -64.07 -32.89 -24.64
C ARG A 988 -64.04 -32.61 -26.13
N LYS A 989 -62.93 -32.07 -26.66
CA LYS A 989 -62.75 -31.84 -28.10
C LYS A 989 -62.89 -33.15 -28.90
N ARG A 990 -62.30 -34.26 -28.41
CA ARG A 990 -62.42 -35.58 -29.07
C ARG A 990 -63.85 -36.12 -29.07
N ILE A 991 -64.61 -35.97 -27.98
CA ILE A 991 -66.03 -36.37 -27.94
C ILE A 991 -66.85 -35.56 -28.96
N THR A 992 -66.60 -34.26 -29.08
CA THR A 992 -67.30 -33.41 -30.06
C THR A 992 -66.94 -33.79 -31.50
N PHE A 993 -65.67 -34.12 -31.76
CA PHE A 993 -65.21 -34.58 -33.07
C PHE A 993 -65.87 -35.90 -33.47
N LEU A 994 -65.90 -36.89 -32.57
CA LEU A 994 -66.58 -38.17 -32.79
C LEU A 994 -68.09 -37.99 -33.05
N GLY A 995 -68.74 -37.02 -32.41
CA GLY A 995 -70.15 -36.70 -32.68
C GLY A 995 -70.39 -36.06 -34.05
N LYS A 996 -69.44 -35.26 -34.56
CA LYS A 996 -69.48 -34.77 -35.94
C LYS A 996 -69.31 -35.91 -36.95
N GLU A 997 -68.36 -36.80 -36.69
CA GLU A 997 -68.11 -37.99 -37.52
C GLU A 997 -69.33 -38.93 -37.58
N GLU A 998 -69.99 -39.19 -36.44
CA GLU A 998 -71.23 -39.98 -36.35
C GLU A 998 -72.33 -39.39 -37.26
N ASN A 999 -72.53 -38.07 -37.21
CA ASN A 999 -73.54 -37.40 -38.05
C ASN A 999 -73.22 -37.51 -39.54
N VAL A 1000 -71.94 -37.41 -39.93
CA VAL A 1000 -71.51 -37.58 -41.33
C VAL A 1000 -71.82 -38.99 -41.81
N ILE A 1001 -71.48 -40.01 -41.03
CA ILE A 1001 -71.75 -41.41 -41.40
C ILE A 1001 -73.25 -41.68 -41.48
N ARG A 1002 -74.06 -41.19 -40.54
CA ARG A 1002 -75.53 -41.33 -40.61
C ARG A 1002 -76.12 -40.67 -41.85
N ASN A 1003 -75.56 -39.54 -42.30
CA ASN A 1003 -75.98 -38.90 -43.55
C ASN A 1003 -75.53 -39.70 -44.78
N LEU A 1004 -74.32 -40.27 -44.78
CA LEU A 1004 -73.84 -41.16 -45.84
C LEU A 1004 -74.69 -42.43 -45.93
N MET A 1005 -75.10 -43.02 -44.81
CA MET A 1005 -76.01 -44.17 -44.79
C MET A 1005 -77.37 -43.83 -45.39
N LYS A 1006 -77.92 -42.65 -45.09
CA LYS A 1006 -79.18 -42.17 -45.70
C LYS A 1006 -79.06 -41.98 -47.21
N ASP A 1007 -77.96 -41.37 -47.68
CA ASP A 1007 -77.70 -41.22 -49.11
C ASP A 1007 -77.57 -42.58 -49.80
N LEU A 1008 -76.90 -43.53 -49.16
CA LEU A 1008 -76.77 -44.90 -49.65
C LEU A 1008 -78.13 -45.63 -49.74
N GLN A 1009 -78.95 -45.49 -48.70
CA GLN A 1009 -80.33 -46.03 -48.66
C GLN A 1009 -81.17 -45.45 -49.79
N MET A 1010 -81.08 -44.13 -50.04
CA MET A 1010 -81.77 -43.47 -51.15
C MET A 1010 -81.27 -44.00 -52.51
N LYS A 1011 -79.95 -44.14 -52.71
CA LYS A 1011 -79.36 -44.68 -53.94
C LYS A 1011 -79.81 -46.11 -54.25
N HIS A 1012 -79.92 -46.97 -53.24
CA HIS A 1012 -80.32 -48.36 -53.42
C HIS A 1012 -81.85 -48.54 -53.52
N PHE A 1013 -82.62 -48.02 -52.56
CA PHE A 1013 -84.06 -48.30 -52.46
C PHE A 1013 -84.96 -47.38 -53.29
N GLU A 1014 -84.57 -46.11 -53.46
CA GLU A 1014 -85.38 -45.14 -54.20
C GLU A 1014 -84.90 -45.01 -55.65
N LYS A 1015 -83.60 -44.78 -55.85
CA LYS A 1015 -83.02 -44.50 -57.17
C LYS A 1015 -82.65 -45.76 -57.97
N ARG A 1016 -82.50 -46.92 -57.31
CA ARG A 1016 -82.06 -48.20 -57.89
C ARG A 1016 -80.72 -48.12 -58.65
N GLU A 1017 -79.85 -47.20 -58.24
CA GLU A 1017 -78.55 -46.92 -58.88
C GLU A 1017 -77.43 -47.85 -58.36
N MET A 1018 -77.69 -48.62 -57.30
CA MET A 1018 -76.70 -49.44 -56.59
C MET A 1018 -77.16 -50.90 -56.46
N GLY A 1019 -76.29 -51.85 -56.73
CA GLY A 1019 -76.55 -53.28 -56.59
C GLY A 1019 -76.64 -53.73 -55.13
N LYS A 1020 -77.43 -54.79 -54.84
CA LYS A 1020 -77.64 -55.28 -53.47
C LYS A 1020 -76.34 -55.65 -52.74
N GLY A 1021 -75.42 -56.33 -53.41
CA GLY A 1021 -74.15 -56.73 -52.80
C GLY A 1021 -73.26 -55.54 -52.42
N GLU A 1022 -73.25 -54.50 -53.25
CA GLU A 1022 -72.50 -53.25 -52.99
C GLU A 1022 -73.15 -52.41 -51.88
N TYR A 1023 -74.48 -52.40 -51.82
CA TYR A 1023 -75.23 -51.77 -50.74
C TYR A 1023 -74.98 -52.45 -49.39
N ASP A 1024 -75.11 -53.77 -49.33
CA ASP A 1024 -74.94 -54.55 -48.10
C ASP A 1024 -73.52 -54.40 -47.53
N GLN A 1025 -72.49 -54.37 -48.39
CA GLN A 1025 -71.10 -54.19 -47.98
C GLN A 1025 -70.84 -52.78 -47.43
N ASN A 1026 -71.25 -51.73 -48.14
CA ASN A 1026 -71.03 -50.34 -47.70
C ASN A 1026 -71.85 -50.00 -46.43
N ILE A 1027 -73.07 -50.53 -46.29
CA ILE A 1027 -73.84 -50.38 -45.05
C ILE A 1027 -73.15 -51.09 -43.89
N PHE A 1028 -72.65 -52.30 -44.09
CA PHE A 1028 -71.91 -53.01 -43.06
C PHE A 1028 -70.66 -52.24 -42.61
N ASP A 1029 -69.91 -51.64 -43.53
CA ASP A 1029 -68.74 -50.82 -43.21
C ASP A 1029 -69.11 -49.56 -42.41
N TYR A 1030 -70.21 -48.89 -42.78
CA TYR A 1030 -70.71 -47.75 -42.00
C TYR A 1030 -71.22 -48.14 -40.62
N GLU A 1031 -71.95 -49.24 -40.48
CA GLU A 1031 -72.42 -49.76 -39.20
C GLU A 1031 -71.25 -50.15 -38.29
N SER A 1032 -70.23 -50.81 -38.85
CA SER A 1032 -68.99 -51.16 -38.14
C SER A 1032 -68.24 -49.93 -37.64
N ARG A 1033 -68.12 -48.87 -38.48
CA ARG A 1033 -67.51 -47.61 -38.06
C ARG A 1033 -68.34 -46.89 -37.00
N LEU A 1034 -69.67 -46.91 -37.13
CA LEU A 1034 -70.57 -46.29 -36.15
C LEU A 1034 -70.46 -46.97 -34.77
N ALA A 1035 -70.43 -48.29 -34.74
CA ALA A 1035 -70.19 -49.07 -33.52
C ALA A 1035 -68.82 -48.77 -32.89
N GLY A 1036 -67.79 -48.58 -33.72
CA GLY A 1036 -66.47 -48.14 -33.27
C GLY A 1036 -66.48 -46.75 -32.62
N ILE A 1037 -67.19 -45.80 -33.23
CA ILE A 1037 -67.35 -44.42 -32.72
C ILE A 1037 -68.13 -44.41 -31.40
N GLU A 1038 -69.22 -45.17 -31.30
CA GLU A 1038 -70.02 -45.27 -30.07
C GLU A 1038 -69.19 -45.84 -28.91
N LYS A 1039 -68.41 -46.89 -29.16
CA LYS A 1039 -67.49 -47.48 -28.17
C LYS A 1039 -66.41 -46.51 -27.71
N GLU A 1040 -65.77 -45.79 -28.64
CA GLU A 1040 -64.73 -44.80 -28.32
C GLU A 1040 -65.31 -43.62 -27.53
N ARG A 1041 -66.49 -43.14 -27.90
CA ARG A 1041 -67.19 -42.05 -27.22
C ARG A 1041 -67.63 -42.43 -25.81
N ALA A 1042 -68.18 -43.63 -25.61
CA ALA A 1042 -68.55 -44.15 -24.30
C ALA A 1042 -67.33 -44.25 -23.37
N ARG A 1043 -66.20 -44.76 -23.89
CA ARG A 1043 -64.93 -44.85 -23.16
C ARG A 1043 -64.40 -43.46 -22.74
N LEU A 1044 -64.45 -42.48 -23.64
CA LEU A 1044 -63.99 -41.11 -23.35
C LEU A 1044 -64.89 -40.39 -22.34
N ILE A 1045 -66.20 -40.56 -22.41
CA ILE A 1045 -67.17 -40.03 -21.44
C ILE A 1045 -66.92 -40.67 -20.06
N SER A 1046 -66.72 -41.99 -20.00
CA SER A 1046 -66.38 -42.71 -18.78
C SER A 1046 -65.08 -42.17 -18.13
N ASN A 1047 -64.02 -41.99 -18.93
CA ASN A 1047 -62.76 -41.39 -18.48
C ASN A 1047 -62.92 -39.93 -18.00
N GLN A 1048 -63.80 -39.15 -18.64
CA GLN A 1048 -64.10 -37.78 -18.23
C GLN A 1048 -64.79 -37.72 -16.86
N ILE A 1049 -65.75 -38.63 -16.60
CA ILE A 1049 -66.48 -38.69 -15.32
C ILE A 1049 -65.55 -39.21 -14.21
N LYS A 1050 -64.70 -40.20 -14.48
CA LYS A 1050 -63.67 -40.73 -13.55
C LYS A 1050 -62.68 -39.64 -13.08
N THR A 1051 -62.34 -38.70 -13.96
CA THR A 1051 -61.31 -37.67 -13.67
C THR A 1051 -61.85 -36.50 -12.83
N PHE A 1052 -63.15 -36.18 -12.92
CA PHE A 1052 -63.71 -34.92 -12.38
C PHE A 1052 -64.91 -35.07 -11.43
N ARG A 1053 -65.63 -36.20 -11.42
CA ARG A 1053 -66.78 -36.43 -10.53
C ARG A 1053 -66.87 -37.90 -10.05
N PRO A 1054 -65.92 -38.36 -9.22
CA PRO A 1054 -65.84 -39.77 -8.80
C PRO A 1054 -67.11 -40.26 -8.08
N GLY A 1055 -67.79 -39.40 -7.31
CA GLY A 1055 -69.05 -39.77 -6.64
C GLY A 1055 -70.24 -40.01 -7.58
N ARG A 1056 -70.26 -39.39 -8.77
CA ARG A 1056 -71.31 -39.60 -9.78
C ARG A 1056 -70.98 -40.78 -10.71
N TYR A 1057 -69.69 -41.05 -10.90
CA TYR A 1057 -69.18 -42.22 -11.62
C TYR A 1057 -69.62 -43.54 -10.98
N MET A 1058 -69.38 -43.70 -9.67
CA MET A 1058 -69.75 -44.92 -8.92
C MET A 1058 -71.26 -45.20 -9.01
N LYS A 1059 -72.08 -44.16 -8.88
CA LYS A 1059 -73.54 -44.26 -8.95
C LYS A 1059 -74.07 -44.62 -10.34
N ASN A 1060 -73.38 -44.20 -11.40
CA ASN A 1060 -73.71 -44.57 -12.78
C ASN A 1060 -73.23 -45.99 -13.10
N MET A 1061 -72.03 -46.40 -12.68
CA MET A 1061 -71.55 -47.78 -12.86
C MET A 1061 -72.45 -48.80 -12.17
N GLU A 1062 -72.98 -48.46 -10.99
CA GLU A 1062 -73.92 -49.32 -10.27
C GLU A 1062 -75.28 -49.43 -10.99
N ARG A 1063 -75.72 -48.36 -11.67
CA ARG A 1063 -76.89 -48.37 -12.55
C ARG A 1063 -76.64 -49.17 -13.83
N GLU A 1064 -75.46 -49.02 -14.45
CA GLU A 1064 -75.04 -49.76 -15.64
C GLU A 1064 -74.95 -51.27 -15.34
N LYS A 1065 -74.31 -51.65 -14.22
CA LYS A 1065 -74.24 -53.02 -13.71
C LYS A 1065 -75.64 -53.62 -13.54
N LYS A 1066 -76.56 -52.86 -12.95
CA LYS A 1066 -77.94 -53.30 -12.78
C LYS A 1066 -78.63 -53.52 -14.13
N HIS A 1067 -78.44 -52.61 -15.08
CA HIS A 1067 -79.03 -52.72 -16.42
C HIS A 1067 -78.51 -53.94 -17.20
N ILE A 1068 -77.20 -54.20 -17.18
CA ILE A 1068 -76.63 -55.40 -17.84
C ILE A 1068 -77.14 -56.68 -17.18
N THR A 1069 -77.27 -56.69 -15.85
CA THR A 1069 -77.84 -57.85 -15.13
C THR A 1069 -79.30 -58.10 -15.54
N GLU A 1070 -80.08 -57.04 -15.75
CA GLU A 1070 -81.46 -57.12 -16.28
C GLU A 1070 -81.48 -57.66 -17.72
N LEU A 1071 -80.57 -57.20 -18.60
CA LEU A 1071 -80.45 -57.69 -19.97
C LEU A 1071 -80.02 -59.17 -20.02
N MET A 1072 -79.13 -59.61 -19.12
CA MET A 1072 -78.75 -61.01 -18.99
C MET A 1072 -79.94 -61.88 -18.56
N ALA A 1073 -80.71 -61.42 -17.58
CA ALA A 1073 -81.93 -62.10 -17.13
C ALA A 1073 -82.99 -62.14 -18.25
N GLU A 1074 -83.15 -61.06 -19.01
CA GLU A 1074 -84.06 -61.01 -20.16
C GLU A 1074 -83.62 -61.98 -21.27
N ASN A 1075 -82.32 -62.04 -21.57
CA ASN A 1075 -81.79 -62.96 -22.58
C ASN A 1075 -81.96 -64.43 -22.15
N GLN A 1076 -81.74 -64.73 -20.87
CA GLN A 1076 -82.06 -66.03 -20.28
C GLN A 1076 -83.55 -66.35 -20.40
N ARG A 1077 -84.43 -65.38 -20.12
CA ARG A 1077 -85.88 -65.54 -20.26
C ARG A 1077 -86.28 -65.83 -21.71
N LYS A 1078 -85.69 -65.10 -22.67
CA LYS A 1078 -85.95 -65.27 -24.11
C LYS A 1078 -85.53 -66.66 -24.59
N TYR A 1079 -84.45 -67.24 -24.05
CA TYR A 1079 -83.98 -68.58 -24.40
C TYR A 1079 -84.74 -69.70 -23.65
N PHE A 1080 -84.72 -69.68 -22.32
CA PHE A 1080 -85.19 -70.80 -21.49
C PHE A 1080 -86.71 -70.83 -21.27
N GLU A 1081 -87.37 -69.66 -21.22
CA GLU A 1081 -88.82 -69.60 -20.97
C GLU A 1081 -89.63 -69.39 -22.25
N LEU A 1082 -89.17 -68.50 -23.14
CA LEU A 1082 -89.95 -68.07 -24.30
C LEU A 1082 -89.56 -68.78 -25.60
N GLY A 1083 -88.42 -69.47 -25.66
CA GLY A 1083 -87.92 -70.16 -26.87
C GLY A 1083 -87.73 -69.24 -28.09
N LYS A 1084 -87.53 -67.93 -27.87
CA LYS A 1084 -87.52 -66.89 -28.92
C LYS A 1084 -86.16 -66.66 -29.58
N VAL A 1085 -85.09 -67.25 -29.05
CA VAL A 1085 -83.72 -67.15 -29.55
C VAL A 1085 -83.08 -68.54 -29.59
N ASN A 1086 -82.21 -68.77 -30.57
CA ASN A 1086 -81.52 -70.06 -30.69
C ASN A 1086 -80.28 -70.13 -29.76
N LYS A 1087 -79.71 -71.32 -29.61
CA LYS A 1087 -78.60 -71.56 -28.67
C LYS A 1087 -77.36 -70.71 -28.98
N THR A 1088 -76.99 -70.60 -30.26
CA THR A 1088 -75.80 -69.85 -30.69
C THR A 1088 -75.96 -68.37 -30.38
N GLU A 1089 -77.11 -67.80 -30.73
CA GLU A 1089 -77.44 -66.39 -30.48
C GLU A 1089 -77.53 -66.06 -28.99
N TYR A 1090 -78.08 -66.99 -28.18
CA TYR A 1090 -78.07 -66.87 -26.72
C TYR A 1090 -76.64 -66.87 -26.15
N GLU A 1091 -75.78 -67.80 -26.59
CA GLU A 1091 -74.41 -67.94 -26.09
C GLU A 1091 -73.53 -66.74 -26.48
N GLU A 1092 -73.64 -66.25 -27.72
CA GLU A 1092 -72.93 -65.05 -28.19
C GLU A 1092 -73.36 -63.83 -27.37
N ARG A 1093 -74.67 -63.58 -27.24
CA ARG A 1093 -75.17 -62.44 -26.48
C ARG A 1093 -74.86 -62.52 -24.99
N MET A 1094 -74.85 -63.73 -24.41
CA MET A 1094 -74.44 -63.94 -23.03
C MET A 1094 -72.93 -63.73 -22.82
N ASN A 1095 -72.09 -64.11 -23.78
CA ASN A 1095 -70.65 -63.88 -23.71
C ASN A 1095 -70.32 -62.39 -23.83
N GLU A 1096 -71.01 -61.66 -24.70
CA GLU A 1096 -70.90 -60.20 -24.82
C GLU A 1096 -71.27 -59.49 -23.50
N LEU A 1097 -72.47 -59.78 -22.96
CA LEU A 1097 -72.93 -59.19 -21.70
C LEU A 1097 -72.04 -59.56 -20.50
N ARG A 1098 -71.49 -60.77 -20.47
CA ARG A 1098 -70.52 -61.20 -19.44
C ARG A 1098 -69.19 -60.46 -19.56
N SER A 1099 -68.72 -60.24 -20.78
CA SER A 1099 -67.50 -59.47 -21.02
C SER A 1099 -67.68 -58.02 -20.55
N GLU A 1100 -68.82 -57.41 -20.86
CA GLU A 1100 -69.15 -56.04 -20.47
C GLU A 1100 -69.32 -55.90 -18.94
N LEU A 1101 -69.99 -56.87 -18.29
CA LEU A 1101 -70.10 -56.94 -16.83
C LEU A 1101 -68.72 -57.10 -16.17
N ALA A 1102 -67.87 -57.97 -16.69
CA ALA A 1102 -66.51 -58.19 -16.18
C ALA A 1102 -65.62 -56.95 -16.32
N GLU A 1103 -65.84 -56.14 -17.36
CA GLU A 1103 -65.12 -54.88 -17.55
C GLU A 1103 -65.58 -53.80 -16.57
N ILE A 1104 -66.86 -53.78 -16.18
CA ILE A 1104 -67.38 -52.89 -15.13
C ILE A 1104 -66.91 -53.33 -13.74
N GLU A 1105 -66.89 -54.63 -13.43
CA GLU A 1105 -66.44 -55.13 -12.11
C GLU A 1105 -64.92 -54.99 -11.89
N LYS A 1106 -64.15 -54.88 -12.96
CA LYS A 1106 -62.68 -54.71 -12.92
C LYS A 1106 -62.23 -53.26 -12.76
N ASN A 1107 -63.08 -52.28 -13.07
CA ASN A 1107 -62.76 -50.84 -13.14
C ASN A 1107 -63.27 -50.05 -11.93
#